data_AF-A0A7Y2JNZ8-F1
#
_entry.id   AF-A0A7Y2JNZ8-F1
#
_cell.length_a   1.000
_cell.length_b   1.000
_cell.length_c   1.000
_cell.angle_alpha   90.00
_cell.angle_beta   90.00
_cell.angle_gamma   90.00
#
_symmetry.space_group_name_H-M   'P 1'
#
loop_
_entity.id
_entity.type
_entity.pdbx_description
1 polymer ?
#
loop_
_entity_poly.entity_id
_entity_poly.type
_entity_poly.pdbx_seq_one_letter_code
_entity_poly.pdbx_strand_id
1 'polypeptide(L)'
;LPTAAERSDSLYRTPGYLVLGTQGPSSKFQFRLRYEAAGGEERSSLNLNALQIREGSESLIYNGQLLERDVDYSISYELGQVTFLNPDVLFGSGTAQLVARFEERGIFAVAPTSIFGLTTRYSLGDRGSINLMGLYQQEQTAFTRPPLGFEPTANLIGGITADLRFQPLAITRFLNRLTTRETNAPSVLDLNAEFAFSRPVANRIGEAFLETFEADASRIISLNEASWEFGSVPQRADGITLSGFQAGFDSTDAVQMTWQNLVIQNNQVVEVRPQDIDPNILIIGRGERQETVMYLTFHGDTAGGAVLFNNRSRWTLPPRPNRPRWRSMVTSLSPTGIDLSTSEFLEFWVFNEGAGSLVNSGVQLVVDLGNVDEDALAFAPDSLLVNGSDTTYVGRQFIGVGQLDTERSSIGIFNADTDDIGILGDRPPSIATPAGPIGDFPLCQRLLTTAVEVFPWGDLNSRCTNGNGLLNTEDLNNDDLLNFNSPAVVENVFRWVIEPSDLGQYFVRDGVSSTDSQGRVSKWSLFRVPLRNPETEIGTPNIRLIPHLRITAIAPPDNGIDPDVVARFALARTRFTGAAWIRRSEAPVAGISGNVGLPDGEVVASTVTTEDVDLGYVPPPGVIEGADRKDAGQDAQGTQANEKSLRILADSVDVGERAEAYLRFPSGTQSMLKYRELRLWMRGRGEGWENGDLEAFVKLGSDENNFYYYQTNSRTTTWEPEVVVDFEEWRRLRSDVEVRWLRGEAPSGAAACGLGDSTAFVACDATGSYLVHVRDPGINPPNLAAVQEVSAGVLRVGLTGTTKSVELWVDDIRLTEPVNEVGTALALDARLGAADVGDVRVGFIRRGGQFRQIGQEPTFRTTNQLVIGSRLELDRFLPQALGLAVPVTVNYTRASTSLELLSGTDLRGADLDGLRSPDSWNA
;
A
#
# COMPACT_ATOMS: atom_id res chain seq x y z
N LEU A 1 -7.69 11.55 29.17
CA LEU A 1 -8.13 11.52 27.75
C LEU A 1 -8.59 12.92 27.38
N PRO A 2 -8.12 13.51 26.26
CA PRO A 2 -8.66 14.77 25.77
C PRO A 2 -10.15 14.62 25.48
N THR A 3 -10.90 15.68 25.75
CA THR A 3 -12.34 15.76 25.49
C THR A 3 -12.61 15.61 23.98
N ALA A 4 -13.84 15.23 23.61
CA ALA A 4 -14.24 15.15 22.20
C ALA A 4 -14.06 16.50 21.47
N ALA A 5 -14.18 17.62 22.19
CA ALA A 5 -13.95 18.96 21.67
C ALA A 5 -12.47 19.21 21.33
N GLU A 6 -11.54 18.82 22.20
CA GLU A 6 -10.09 18.96 21.95
C GLU A 6 -9.61 18.11 20.76
N ARG A 7 -10.27 16.97 20.48
CA ARG A 7 -9.97 16.11 19.31
C ARG A 7 -10.52 16.63 17.98
N SER A 8 -11.58 17.43 17.99
CA SER A 8 -12.07 18.07 16.77
C SER A 8 -11.29 19.34 16.43
N ASP A 9 -10.74 20.03 17.43
CA ASP A 9 -9.93 21.24 17.25
C ASP A 9 -8.51 20.92 16.73
N SER A 10 -7.96 19.74 17.04
CA SER A 10 -6.63 19.32 16.56
C SER A 10 -6.54 19.21 15.03
N LEU A 11 -7.64 18.89 14.35
CA LEU A 11 -7.73 18.87 12.88
C LEU A 11 -7.40 20.24 12.26
N TYR A 12 -7.69 21.33 12.97
CA TYR A 12 -7.53 22.70 12.49
C TYR A 12 -6.36 23.46 13.14
N ARG A 13 -5.85 22.98 14.29
CA ARG A 13 -4.76 23.63 15.04
C ARG A 13 -3.41 22.91 14.97
N THR A 14 -3.38 21.60 14.67
CA THR A 14 -2.14 20.81 14.56
C THR A 14 -2.14 19.93 13.29
N PRO A 15 -2.03 20.54 12.08
CA PRO A 15 -2.12 19.81 10.81
C PRO A 15 -1.05 18.73 10.66
N GLY A 16 0.19 18.97 11.10
CA GLY A 16 1.30 18.03 10.96
C GLY A 16 1.09 16.70 11.69
N TYR A 17 0.41 16.70 12.84
CA TYR A 17 0.15 15.48 13.62
C TYR A 17 -0.89 14.56 12.96
N LEU A 18 -1.81 15.10 12.14
CA LEU A 18 -2.90 14.35 11.51
C LEU A 18 -2.69 14.10 10.01
N VAL A 19 -1.95 14.98 9.31
CA VAL A 19 -1.59 14.81 7.89
C VAL A 19 -0.42 13.82 7.73
N LEU A 20 0.46 13.71 8.73
CA LEU A 20 1.61 12.80 8.76
C LEU A 20 1.49 11.71 9.84
N GLY A 21 0.32 11.56 10.47
CA GLY A 21 0.10 10.62 11.57
C GLY A 21 -0.89 9.53 11.22
N THR A 22 -0.37 8.37 10.81
CA THR A 22 -1.12 7.11 10.73
C THR A 22 -1.47 6.52 12.10
N GLN A 23 -1.03 7.13 13.22
CA GLN A 23 -1.08 6.55 14.57
C GLN A 23 -2.13 7.13 15.53
N GLY A 24 -3.07 7.97 15.07
CA GLY A 24 -4.25 8.37 15.86
C GLY A 24 -5.51 7.68 15.35
N PRO A 25 -6.50 7.33 16.20
CA PRO A 25 -7.81 6.95 15.71
C PRO A 25 -8.36 8.14 14.91
N SER A 26 -8.48 7.96 13.58
CA SER A 26 -8.99 8.99 12.67
C SER A 26 -10.29 9.58 13.23
N SER A 27 -10.42 10.91 13.27
CA SER A 27 -11.72 11.55 13.46
C SER A 27 -12.62 11.13 12.30
N LYS A 28 -13.45 10.09 12.52
CA LYS A 28 -14.34 9.54 11.49
C LYS A 28 -15.59 10.42 11.42
N PHE A 29 -15.66 11.29 10.42
CA PHE A 29 -16.88 11.99 10.07
C PHE A 29 -17.58 11.21 8.96
N GLN A 30 -18.69 10.53 9.29
CA GLN A 30 -19.52 9.90 8.26
C GLN A 30 -20.47 10.93 7.67
N PHE A 31 -20.05 11.59 6.60
CA PHE A 31 -20.94 12.43 5.80
C PHE A 31 -21.69 11.56 4.81
N ARG A 32 -22.91 11.15 5.15
CA ARG A 32 -23.81 10.50 4.18
C ARG A 32 -24.53 11.58 3.38
N LEU A 33 -23.83 12.15 2.41
CA LEU A 33 -24.40 13.13 1.49
C LEU A 33 -25.22 12.38 0.43
N ARG A 34 -26.55 12.43 0.56
CA ARG A 34 -27.44 12.18 -0.59
C ARG A 34 -27.75 13.53 -1.19
N TYR A 35 -27.13 13.85 -2.31
CA TYR A 35 -27.49 15.01 -3.10
C TYR A 35 -28.17 14.51 -4.37
N GLU A 36 -29.23 15.20 -4.78
CA GLU A 36 -29.94 14.95 -6.02
C GLU A 36 -29.55 16.10 -6.95
N ALA A 37 -28.55 15.86 -7.80
CA ALA A 37 -28.15 16.85 -8.81
C ALA A 37 -29.01 16.67 -10.05
N ALA A 38 -29.86 17.66 -10.34
CA ALA A 38 -30.49 17.80 -11.64
C ALA A 38 -29.44 18.30 -12.63
N GLY A 39 -28.72 17.37 -13.28
CA GLY A 39 -27.87 17.67 -14.42
C GLY A 39 -28.72 17.77 -15.69
N GLY A 40 -29.19 18.96 -16.01
CA GLY A 40 -29.85 19.27 -17.29
C GLY A 40 -30.78 20.48 -17.18
N GLU A 41 -30.48 21.55 -17.91
CA GLU A 41 -31.33 22.75 -18.00
C GLU A 41 -32.70 22.45 -18.66
N GLU A 42 -32.91 21.26 -19.23
CA GLU A 42 -34.14 20.87 -19.91
C GLU A 42 -34.62 19.45 -19.54
N ARG A 43 -35.93 19.31 -19.26
CA ARG A 43 -36.62 18.01 -19.07
C ARG A 43 -36.60 17.10 -20.32
N SER A 44 -36.13 17.62 -21.44
CA SER A 44 -36.07 16.96 -22.75
C SER A 44 -34.87 16.03 -22.91
N SER A 45 -33.84 16.09 -22.05
CA SER A 45 -32.62 15.30 -22.25
C SER A 45 -32.04 14.72 -20.96
N LEU A 46 -31.34 13.59 -21.11
CA LEU A 46 -30.63 12.88 -20.05
C LEU A 46 -29.22 12.55 -20.55
N ASN A 47 -28.20 13.06 -19.87
CA ASN A 47 -26.82 12.66 -20.12
C ASN A 47 -26.49 11.39 -19.30
N LEU A 48 -26.00 10.35 -19.96
CA LEU A 48 -25.63 9.07 -19.36
C LEU A 48 -24.22 9.07 -18.77
N ASN A 49 -23.45 10.16 -18.95
CA ASN A 49 -22.05 10.32 -18.51
C ASN A 49 -21.13 9.18 -18.97
N ALA A 50 -21.44 8.59 -20.12
CA ALA A 50 -20.67 7.53 -20.74
C ALA A 50 -20.44 7.84 -22.21
N LEU A 51 -19.22 7.64 -22.68
CA LEU A 51 -18.86 7.81 -24.09
C LEU A 51 -18.79 6.43 -24.75
N GLN A 52 -19.07 6.37 -26.05
CA GLN A 52 -19.04 5.13 -26.82
C GLN A 52 -19.96 4.02 -26.25
N ILE A 53 -21.21 4.39 -26.00
CA ILE A 53 -22.25 3.44 -25.65
C ILE A 53 -22.44 2.47 -26.82
N ARG A 54 -22.56 1.18 -26.51
CA ARG A 54 -22.85 0.16 -27.52
C ARG A 54 -24.26 0.39 -28.08
N GLU A 55 -24.35 0.55 -29.39
CA GLU A 55 -25.65 0.73 -30.08
C GLU A 55 -26.62 -0.42 -29.75
N GLY A 56 -27.85 -0.06 -29.34
CA GLY A 56 -28.92 -0.97 -28.96
C GLY A 56 -28.79 -1.61 -27.58
N SER A 57 -27.81 -1.19 -26.76
CA SER A 57 -27.65 -1.68 -25.39
C SER A 57 -28.51 -0.95 -24.35
N GLU A 58 -29.10 0.19 -24.73
CA GLU A 58 -29.82 1.06 -23.83
C GLU A 58 -31.22 0.54 -23.49
N SER A 59 -31.62 0.73 -22.23
CA SER A 59 -32.94 0.43 -21.71
C SER A 59 -33.32 1.51 -20.70
N LEU A 60 -34.35 2.28 -21.02
CA LEU A 60 -34.90 3.33 -20.15
C LEU A 60 -36.22 2.88 -19.53
N ILE A 61 -36.29 2.85 -18.21
CA ILE A 61 -37.48 2.43 -17.45
C ILE A 61 -38.00 3.62 -16.65
N TYR A 62 -39.23 4.04 -16.93
CA TYR A 62 -39.92 5.13 -16.26
C TYR A 62 -41.05 4.59 -15.38
N ASN A 63 -40.96 4.76 -14.04
CA ASN A 63 -41.95 4.22 -13.07
C ASN A 63 -42.29 2.73 -13.29
N GLY A 64 -41.33 1.94 -13.78
CA GLY A 64 -41.51 0.52 -14.09
C GLY A 64 -41.99 0.22 -15.53
N GLN A 65 -42.33 1.22 -16.34
CA GLN A 65 -42.63 1.06 -17.76
C GLN A 65 -41.36 1.21 -18.61
N LEU A 66 -41.09 0.24 -19.49
CA LEU A 66 -40.02 0.34 -20.48
C LEU A 66 -40.41 1.37 -21.55
N LEU A 67 -39.53 2.33 -21.82
CA LEU A 67 -39.68 3.31 -22.89
C LEU A 67 -39.20 2.73 -24.23
N GLU A 68 -39.89 3.09 -25.31
CA GLU A 68 -39.58 2.62 -26.66
C GLU A 68 -38.71 3.63 -27.43
N ARG A 69 -37.60 3.15 -28.01
CA ARG A 69 -36.68 3.96 -28.82
C ARG A 69 -37.41 4.46 -30.08
N ASP A 70 -37.14 5.70 -30.46
CA ASP A 70 -37.75 6.43 -31.59
C ASP A 70 -39.25 6.71 -31.45
N VAL A 71 -39.87 6.31 -30.34
CA VAL A 71 -41.26 6.64 -29.96
C VAL A 71 -41.28 7.57 -28.75
N ASP A 72 -40.61 7.16 -27.67
CA ASP A 72 -40.55 7.90 -26.42
C ASP A 72 -39.25 8.71 -26.28
N TYR A 73 -38.14 8.22 -26.84
CA TYR A 73 -36.82 8.86 -26.77
C TYR A 73 -35.92 8.52 -27.97
N SER A 74 -34.85 9.29 -28.16
CA SER A 74 -33.71 9.01 -29.05
C SER A 74 -32.40 9.08 -28.26
N ILE A 75 -31.31 8.51 -28.77
CA ILE A 75 -30.02 8.46 -28.08
C ILE A 75 -28.85 8.71 -29.05
N SER A 76 -27.89 9.52 -28.62
CA SER A 76 -26.56 9.64 -29.23
C SER A 76 -25.60 8.70 -28.51
N TYR A 77 -25.18 7.64 -29.19
CA TYR A 77 -24.28 6.62 -28.63
C TYR A 77 -22.84 7.12 -28.44
N GLU A 78 -22.40 8.07 -29.26
CA GLU A 78 -21.06 8.65 -29.12
C GLU A 78 -20.97 9.55 -27.89
N LEU A 79 -22.00 10.37 -27.67
CA LEU A 79 -22.04 11.39 -26.61
C LEU A 79 -22.73 10.91 -25.32
N GLY A 80 -23.35 9.73 -25.36
CA GLY A 80 -24.15 9.21 -24.25
C GLY A 80 -25.35 10.07 -23.90
N GLN A 81 -25.94 10.77 -24.89
CA GLN A 81 -27.03 11.71 -24.63
C GLN A 81 -28.36 11.15 -25.11
N VAL A 82 -29.30 10.99 -24.19
CA VAL A 82 -30.70 10.62 -24.45
C VAL A 82 -31.54 11.88 -24.60
N THR A 83 -32.43 11.92 -25.59
CA THR A 83 -33.40 13.01 -25.83
C THR A 83 -34.81 12.44 -25.87
N PHE A 84 -35.69 12.86 -24.97
CA PHE A 84 -37.10 12.46 -24.92
C PHE A 84 -37.92 13.20 -25.97
N LEU A 85 -38.74 12.47 -26.73
CA LEU A 85 -39.47 13.03 -27.87
C LEU A 85 -40.75 13.79 -27.43
N ASN A 86 -41.39 13.37 -26.34
CA ASN A 86 -42.60 14.01 -25.80
C ASN A 86 -42.54 14.16 -24.25
N PRO A 87 -41.60 14.93 -23.70
CA PRO A 87 -41.32 14.96 -22.25
C PRO A 87 -42.51 15.41 -21.40
N ASP A 88 -43.35 16.34 -21.87
CA ASP A 88 -44.51 16.82 -21.11
C ASP A 88 -45.60 15.75 -20.95
N VAL A 89 -45.76 14.88 -21.95
CA VAL A 89 -46.70 13.75 -21.92
C VAL A 89 -46.12 12.58 -21.12
N LEU A 90 -44.82 12.31 -21.27
CA LEU A 90 -44.13 11.24 -20.55
C LEU A 90 -44.07 11.50 -19.04
N PHE A 91 -43.68 12.72 -18.64
CA PHE A 91 -43.34 13.03 -17.26
C PHE A 91 -44.43 13.77 -16.48
N GLY A 92 -45.31 14.51 -17.17
CA GLY A 92 -46.34 15.33 -16.53
C GLY A 92 -45.77 16.33 -15.50
N SER A 93 -46.55 16.62 -14.44
CA SER A 93 -46.18 17.56 -13.37
C SER A 93 -45.69 16.88 -12.07
N GLY A 94 -45.56 15.55 -12.05
CA GLY A 94 -45.19 14.78 -10.86
C GLY A 94 -43.69 14.55 -10.72
N THR A 95 -43.28 14.04 -9.55
CA THR A 95 -41.97 13.42 -9.35
C THR A 95 -42.03 11.96 -9.76
N ALA A 96 -41.03 11.48 -10.49
CA ALA A 96 -40.98 10.12 -11.02
C ALA A 96 -39.55 9.60 -11.12
N GLN A 97 -39.41 8.27 -11.13
CA GLN A 97 -38.11 7.60 -11.19
C GLN A 97 -37.86 7.09 -12.61
N LEU A 98 -36.76 7.54 -13.22
CA LEU A 98 -36.23 7.04 -14.48
C LEU A 98 -34.94 6.26 -14.23
N VAL A 99 -34.83 5.05 -14.77
CA VAL A 99 -33.64 4.20 -14.68
C VAL A 99 -33.12 3.93 -16.08
N ALA A 100 -31.91 4.41 -16.39
CA ALA A 100 -31.20 4.08 -17.61
C ALA A 100 -30.23 2.91 -17.35
N ARG A 101 -30.20 1.94 -18.26
CA ARG A 101 -29.19 0.87 -18.31
C ARG A 101 -28.61 0.85 -19.70
N PHE A 102 -27.30 0.68 -19.84
CA PHE A 102 -26.61 0.65 -21.13
C PHE A 102 -25.25 -0.05 -20.95
N GLU A 103 -24.63 -0.46 -22.05
CA GLU A 103 -23.29 -1.08 -22.07
C GLU A 103 -22.30 -0.09 -22.71
N GLU A 104 -21.17 0.17 -22.05
CA GLU A 104 -20.10 1.04 -22.59
C GLU A 104 -18.90 0.23 -23.05
N ARG A 105 -18.16 0.75 -24.04
CA ARG A 105 -16.86 0.18 -24.44
C ARG A 105 -15.76 0.83 -23.61
N GLY A 106 -15.36 0.17 -22.52
CA GLY A 106 -14.20 0.60 -21.72
C GLY A 106 -12.91 0.60 -22.55
N ILE A 107 -12.12 1.68 -22.44
CA ILE A 107 -10.84 1.85 -23.17
C ILE A 107 -9.71 1.04 -22.51
N PHE A 108 -9.88 0.62 -21.25
CA PHE A 108 -8.93 -0.21 -20.49
C PHE A 108 -9.66 -1.36 -19.78
N ALA A 109 -9.46 -2.60 -20.24
CA ALA A 109 -9.92 -3.78 -19.52
C ALA A 109 -8.77 -4.37 -18.69
N VAL A 110 -8.91 -4.36 -17.37
CA VAL A 110 -7.89 -4.85 -16.42
C VAL A 110 -7.75 -6.38 -16.45
N ALA A 111 -8.84 -7.09 -16.81
CA ALA A 111 -8.88 -8.54 -16.91
C ALA A 111 -9.44 -8.97 -18.28
N PRO A 112 -8.78 -9.89 -19.01
CA PRO A 112 -9.36 -10.48 -20.22
C PRO A 112 -10.64 -11.26 -19.91
N THR A 113 -11.77 -10.85 -20.50
CA THR A 113 -13.09 -11.46 -20.31
C THR A 113 -13.53 -12.22 -21.56
N SER A 114 -13.99 -13.47 -21.39
CA SER A 114 -14.61 -14.28 -22.44
C SER A 114 -16.07 -14.54 -22.10
N ILE A 115 -16.96 -14.38 -23.07
CA ILE A 115 -18.41 -14.56 -22.90
C ILE A 115 -18.92 -15.53 -23.97
N PHE A 116 -19.63 -16.57 -23.52
CA PHE A 116 -20.29 -17.56 -24.37
C PHE A 116 -21.79 -17.50 -24.12
N GLY A 117 -22.57 -17.20 -25.16
CA GLY A 117 -24.03 -17.11 -25.07
C GLY A 117 -24.72 -18.07 -26.03
N LEU A 118 -25.81 -18.69 -25.57
CA LEU A 118 -26.75 -19.45 -26.39
C LEU A 118 -28.16 -18.96 -26.09
N THR A 119 -28.91 -18.67 -27.15
CA THR A 119 -30.36 -18.44 -27.06
C THR A 119 -31.08 -19.34 -28.04
N THR A 120 -32.24 -19.86 -27.66
CA THR A 120 -33.06 -20.72 -28.50
C THR A 120 -34.52 -20.35 -28.33
N ARG A 121 -35.23 -20.21 -29.44
CA ARG A 121 -36.66 -19.90 -29.46
C ARG A 121 -37.44 -21.06 -30.07
N TYR A 122 -38.42 -21.55 -29.34
CA TYR A 122 -39.38 -22.55 -29.81
C TYR A 122 -40.74 -21.89 -30.01
N SER A 123 -41.23 -21.87 -31.26
CA SER A 123 -42.55 -21.34 -31.60
C SER A 123 -43.64 -22.38 -31.30
N LEU A 124 -44.72 -21.95 -30.65
CA LEU A 124 -45.94 -22.71 -30.40
C LEU A 124 -47.06 -22.34 -31.40
N GLY A 125 -46.68 -21.77 -32.56
CA GLY A 125 -47.61 -21.23 -33.55
C GLY A 125 -48.35 -20.00 -33.01
N ASP A 126 -49.67 -19.93 -33.24
CA ASP A 126 -50.52 -18.80 -32.83
C ASP A 126 -50.65 -18.64 -31.31
N ARG A 127 -50.20 -19.64 -30.53
CA ARG A 127 -50.25 -19.63 -29.06
C ARG A 127 -49.04 -18.96 -28.41
N GLY A 128 -48.02 -18.59 -29.18
CA GLY A 128 -46.86 -17.84 -28.68
C GLY A 128 -45.53 -18.59 -28.80
N SER A 129 -44.60 -18.37 -27.87
CA SER A 129 -43.26 -18.98 -27.90
C SER A 129 -42.65 -19.21 -26.53
N ILE A 130 -41.68 -20.14 -26.47
CA ILE A 130 -40.81 -20.36 -25.33
C ILE A 130 -39.39 -20.04 -25.77
N ASN A 131 -38.69 -19.21 -25.01
CA ASN A 131 -37.29 -18.86 -25.21
C ASN A 131 -36.45 -19.45 -24.08
N LEU A 132 -35.30 -20.00 -24.43
CA LEU A 132 -34.27 -20.46 -23.51
C LEU A 132 -33.03 -19.59 -23.72
N MET A 133 -32.39 -19.18 -22.63
CA MET A 133 -31.12 -18.48 -22.67
C MET A 133 -30.10 -19.10 -21.71
N GLY A 134 -28.85 -19.10 -22.12
CA GLY A 134 -27.69 -19.45 -21.30
C GLY A 134 -26.53 -18.55 -21.64
N LEU A 135 -25.88 -18.00 -20.64
CA LEU A 135 -24.74 -17.09 -20.77
C LEU A 135 -23.67 -17.49 -19.75
N TYR A 136 -22.46 -17.76 -20.22
CA TYR A 136 -21.31 -18.07 -19.39
C TYR A 136 -20.21 -17.03 -19.64
N GLN A 137 -19.86 -16.28 -18.59
CA GLN A 137 -18.72 -15.37 -18.58
C GLN A 137 -17.59 -15.94 -17.75
N GLN A 138 -16.36 -15.75 -18.21
CA GLN A 138 -15.15 -16.10 -17.49
C GLN A 138 -14.09 -15.01 -17.65
N GLU A 139 -13.45 -14.64 -16.55
CA GLU A 139 -12.32 -13.72 -16.50
C GLU A 139 -11.01 -14.47 -16.27
N GLN A 140 -9.90 -13.83 -16.66
CA GLN A 140 -8.54 -14.25 -16.37
C GLN A 140 -7.83 -13.20 -15.51
N THR A 141 -6.83 -13.66 -14.75
CA THR A 141 -5.98 -12.78 -13.93
C THR A 141 -4.53 -12.85 -14.42
N ALA A 142 -3.86 -11.70 -14.43
CA ALA A 142 -2.44 -11.58 -14.74
C ALA A 142 -1.54 -12.02 -13.58
N PHE A 143 -2.11 -12.17 -12.38
CA PHE A 143 -1.37 -12.51 -11.16
C PHE A 143 -1.26 -14.02 -10.96
N THR A 144 -0.14 -14.48 -10.39
CA THR A 144 0.07 -15.85 -9.90
C THR A 144 -0.66 -16.04 -8.58
N ARG A 145 -0.47 -15.10 -7.63
CA ARG A 145 -1.21 -14.94 -6.37
C ARG A 145 -2.13 -13.72 -6.47
N PRO A 146 -3.41 -13.88 -6.88
CA PRO A 146 -4.27 -12.73 -7.12
C PRO A 146 -4.66 -12.03 -5.80
N PRO A 147 -4.40 -10.73 -5.66
CA PRO A 147 -4.91 -9.98 -4.51
C PRO A 147 -6.44 -9.85 -4.57
N LEU A 148 -7.08 -9.65 -3.42
CA LEU A 148 -8.53 -9.44 -3.33
C LEU A 148 -8.98 -8.28 -4.24
N GLY A 149 -9.98 -8.54 -5.09
CA GLY A 149 -10.48 -7.64 -6.12
C GLY A 149 -9.90 -7.92 -7.52
N PHE A 150 -8.83 -8.70 -7.64
CA PHE A 150 -8.20 -9.10 -8.90
C PHE A 150 -8.28 -10.61 -9.15
N GLU A 151 -9.12 -11.32 -8.39
CA GLU A 151 -9.44 -12.72 -8.63
C GLU A 151 -10.19 -12.92 -9.97
N PRO A 152 -9.91 -14.03 -10.69
CA PRO A 152 -10.66 -14.35 -11.89
C PRO A 152 -12.05 -14.89 -11.52
N THR A 153 -13.09 -14.15 -11.88
CA THR A 153 -14.49 -14.55 -11.64
C THR A 153 -15.07 -15.34 -12.83
N ALA A 154 -16.16 -16.06 -12.58
CA ALA A 154 -17.02 -16.54 -13.66
C ALA A 154 -18.49 -16.48 -13.26
N ASN A 155 -19.37 -16.33 -14.23
CA ASN A 155 -20.80 -16.21 -13.99
C ASN A 155 -21.56 -17.03 -15.02
N LEU A 156 -22.46 -17.90 -14.55
CA LEU A 156 -23.44 -18.59 -15.39
C LEU A 156 -24.81 -17.98 -15.13
N ILE A 157 -25.46 -17.47 -16.17
CA ILE A 157 -26.85 -17.03 -16.13
C ILE A 157 -27.65 -17.91 -17.08
N GLY A 158 -28.77 -18.43 -16.62
CA GLY A 158 -29.70 -19.16 -17.45
C GLY A 158 -31.11 -18.68 -17.21
N GLY A 159 -31.96 -18.81 -18.22
CA GLY A 159 -33.35 -18.42 -18.09
C GLY A 159 -34.27 -19.07 -19.10
N ILE A 160 -35.54 -19.09 -18.74
CA ILE A 160 -36.65 -19.56 -19.57
C ILE A 160 -37.70 -18.46 -19.55
N THR A 161 -38.07 -17.99 -20.74
CA THR A 161 -39.18 -17.05 -20.95
C THR A 161 -40.27 -17.74 -21.74
N ALA A 162 -41.52 -17.57 -21.32
CA ALA A 162 -42.69 -18.06 -22.03
C ALA A 162 -43.62 -16.88 -22.30
N ASP A 163 -43.94 -16.67 -23.57
CA ASP A 163 -44.89 -15.66 -24.04
C ASP A 163 -46.06 -16.40 -24.65
N LEU A 164 -47.18 -16.49 -23.94
CA LEU A 164 -48.32 -17.31 -24.33
C LEU A 164 -49.57 -16.46 -24.50
N ARG A 165 -50.32 -16.72 -25.58
CA ARG A 165 -51.57 -16.03 -25.90
C ARG A 165 -52.70 -17.00 -26.12
N PHE A 166 -53.78 -16.81 -25.38
CA PHE A 166 -54.98 -17.65 -25.45
C PHE A 166 -56.23 -16.82 -25.72
N GLN A 167 -57.21 -17.41 -26.38
CA GLN A 167 -58.52 -16.80 -26.63
C GLN A 167 -59.62 -17.60 -25.92
N PRO A 168 -59.87 -17.34 -24.61
CA PRO A 168 -60.84 -18.11 -23.83
C PRO A 168 -62.29 -17.80 -24.22
N LEU A 169 -62.80 -18.48 -25.24
CA LEU A 169 -64.19 -18.35 -25.73
C LEU A 169 -65.26 -18.63 -24.66
N ALA A 170 -64.93 -19.37 -23.60
CA ALA A 170 -65.83 -19.61 -22.48
C ALA A 170 -66.11 -18.33 -21.68
N ILE A 171 -65.09 -17.47 -21.49
CA ILE A 171 -65.20 -16.19 -20.80
C ILE A 171 -66.03 -15.23 -21.65
N THR A 172 -65.77 -15.14 -22.95
CA THR A 172 -66.57 -14.32 -23.89
C THR A 172 -68.05 -14.71 -23.87
N ARG A 173 -68.34 -16.02 -23.91
CA ARG A 173 -69.72 -16.53 -23.83
C ARG A 173 -70.39 -16.26 -22.47
N PHE A 174 -69.63 -16.36 -21.38
CA PHE A 174 -70.13 -16.04 -20.05
C PHE A 174 -70.48 -14.55 -19.94
N LEU A 175 -69.60 -13.66 -20.41
CA LEU A 175 -69.83 -12.21 -20.39
C LEU A 175 -71.01 -11.80 -21.26
N ASN A 176 -71.15 -12.36 -22.47
CA ASN A 176 -72.32 -12.12 -23.33
C ASN A 176 -73.67 -12.46 -22.68
N ARG A 177 -73.69 -13.36 -21.68
CA ARG A 177 -74.91 -13.68 -20.91
C ARG A 177 -75.16 -12.72 -19.76
N LEU A 178 -74.12 -12.06 -19.27
CA LEU A 178 -74.16 -11.20 -18.10
C LEU A 178 -74.37 -9.72 -18.49
N THR A 179 -73.88 -9.30 -19.66
CA THR A 179 -74.03 -7.95 -20.20
C THR A 179 -75.37 -7.76 -20.92
N THR A 180 -75.83 -6.51 -21.01
CA THR A 180 -77.10 -6.16 -21.68
C THR A 180 -77.00 -6.12 -23.21
N ARG A 181 -75.78 -6.19 -23.74
CA ARG A 181 -75.43 -6.21 -25.17
C ARG A 181 -74.32 -7.22 -25.43
N GLU A 182 -74.27 -7.78 -26.64
CA GLU A 182 -73.18 -8.67 -27.06
C GLU A 182 -71.84 -7.90 -27.10
N THR A 183 -70.77 -8.62 -26.78
CA THR A 183 -69.41 -8.09 -26.81
C THR A 183 -68.87 -7.98 -28.23
N ASN A 184 -68.11 -6.92 -28.51
CA ASN A 184 -67.61 -6.62 -29.86
C ASN A 184 -66.25 -7.27 -30.18
N ALA A 185 -65.59 -7.88 -29.19
CA ALA A 185 -64.26 -8.47 -29.33
C ALA A 185 -64.17 -9.78 -28.52
N PRO A 186 -63.35 -10.76 -28.94
CA PRO A 186 -63.11 -11.95 -28.14
C PRO A 186 -62.31 -11.61 -26.88
N SER A 187 -62.45 -12.43 -25.84
CA SER A 187 -61.59 -12.34 -24.68
C SER A 187 -60.20 -12.90 -25.00
N VAL A 188 -59.16 -12.24 -24.51
CA VAL A 188 -57.76 -12.61 -24.73
C VAL A 188 -57.07 -12.72 -23.38
N LEU A 189 -56.34 -13.82 -23.18
CA LEU A 189 -55.46 -14.02 -22.04
C LEU A 189 -54.02 -14.06 -22.56
N ASP A 190 -53.27 -13.01 -22.25
CA ASP A 190 -51.82 -12.97 -22.46
C ASP A 190 -51.15 -13.37 -21.14
N LEU A 191 -50.21 -14.32 -21.20
CA LEU A 191 -49.46 -14.82 -20.07
C LEU A 191 -47.97 -14.80 -20.42
N ASN A 192 -47.23 -13.97 -19.71
CA ASN A 192 -45.78 -13.89 -19.80
C ASN A 192 -45.18 -14.43 -18.50
N ALA A 193 -44.21 -15.33 -18.62
CA ALA A 193 -43.51 -15.89 -17.47
C ALA A 193 -42.02 -15.93 -17.77
N GLU A 194 -41.21 -15.44 -16.84
CA GLU A 194 -39.76 -15.52 -16.88
C GLU A 194 -39.26 -16.17 -15.61
N PHE A 195 -38.45 -17.21 -15.77
CA PHE A 195 -37.65 -17.77 -14.69
C PHE A 195 -36.18 -17.64 -15.07
N ALA A 196 -35.38 -17.05 -14.20
CA ALA A 196 -33.94 -16.93 -14.39
C ALA A 196 -33.20 -17.44 -13.16
N PHE A 197 -32.01 -18.00 -13.38
CA PHE A 197 -31.07 -18.33 -12.33
C PHE A 197 -29.69 -17.77 -12.64
N SER A 198 -28.94 -17.48 -11.60
CA SER A 198 -27.55 -17.05 -11.68
C SER A 198 -26.70 -17.94 -10.77
N ARG A 199 -25.65 -18.54 -11.31
CA ARG A 199 -24.62 -19.26 -10.56
C ARG A 199 -23.28 -18.53 -10.74
N PRO A 200 -22.91 -17.66 -9.80
CA PRO A 200 -21.60 -17.03 -9.75
C PRO A 200 -20.55 -18.02 -9.26
N VAL A 201 -19.34 -17.86 -9.76
CA VAL A 201 -18.11 -18.42 -9.23
C VAL A 201 -17.26 -17.22 -8.82
N ALA A 202 -17.25 -16.91 -7.53
CA ALA A 202 -16.62 -15.70 -7.01
C ALA A 202 -15.12 -15.69 -7.31
N ASN A 203 -14.47 -16.85 -7.26
CA ASN A 203 -13.07 -17.02 -7.59
C ASN A 203 -12.83 -18.41 -8.17
N ARG A 204 -12.26 -18.48 -9.38
CA ARG A 204 -11.95 -19.75 -10.06
C ARG A 204 -10.67 -20.41 -9.59
N ILE A 205 -9.74 -19.65 -9.02
CA ILE A 205 -8.50 -20.18 -8.44
C ILE A 205 -8.79 -20.78 -7.07
N GLY A 206 -9.78 -20.24 -6.36
CA GLY A 206 -10.23 -20.75 -5.05
C GLY A 206 -9.66 -19.95 -3.87
N GLU A 207 -8.68 -19.09 -4.11
CA GLU A 207 -8.05 -18.24 -3.10
C GLU A 207 -7.78 -16.82 -3.61
N ALA A 208 -7.89 -15.84 -2.71
CA ALA A 208 -7.48 -14.45 -2.96
C ALA A 208 -6.67 -13.93 -1.79
N PHE A 209 -5.58 -13.23 -2.08
CA PHE A 209 -4.64 -12.77 -1.07
C PHE A 209 -5.05 -11.40 -0.53
N LEU A 210 -5.12 -11.29 0.79
CA LEU A 210 -5.19 -10.00 1.47
C LEU A 210 -3.79 -9.40 1.60
N GLU A 211 -2.82 -10.26 1.86
CA GLU A 211 -1.42 -9.90 1.99
C GLU A 211 -0.54 -11.10 1.60
N THR A 212 0.52 -10.82 0.84
CA THR A 212 1.56 -11.79 0.47
C THR A 212 2.92 -11.41 1.06
N PHE A 213 3.03 -10.20 1.64
CA PHE A 213 4.26 -9.62 2.17
C PHE A 213 5.38 -9.36 1.15
N GLU A 214 5.13 -9.64 -0.13
CA GLU A 214 6.09 -9.44 -1.22
C GLU A 214 6.38 -7.97 -1.54
N ALA A 215 5.42 -7.09 -1.26
CA ALA A 215 5.53 -5.66 -1.51
C ALA A 215 6.78 -5.09 -0.81
N ASP A 216 7.65 -4.44 -1.59
CA ASP A 216 8.86 -3.82 -1.05
C ASP A 216 8.53 -2.46 -0.42
N ALA A 217 8.56 -2.40 0.91
CA ALA A 217 8.42 -1.16 1.67
C ALA A 217 9.76 -0.43 1.86
N SER A 218 10.86 -0.94 1.28
CA SER A 218 12.17 -0.33 1.43
C SER A 218 12.31 0.98 0.66
N ARG A 219 13.15 1.87 1.20
CA ARG A 219 13.53 3.13 0.54
C ARG A 219 15.00 3.09 0.21
N ILE A 220 15.31 3.08 -1.09
CA ILE A 220 16.67 3.05 -1.59
C ILE A 220 17.31 4.42 -1.37
N ILE A 221 18.53 4.43 -0.84
CA ILE A 221 19.39 5.61 -0.82
C ILE A 221 20.21 5.61 -2.10
N SER A 222 20.16 6.70 -2.87
CA SER A 222 20.95 6.83 -4.09
C SER A 222 22.43 6.70 -3.76
N LEU A 223 23.10 5.73 -4.39
CA LEU A 223 24.55 5.61 -4.34
C LEU A 223 25.23 6.30 -5.53
N ASN A 224 24.48 7.06 -6.34
CA ASN A 224 25.05 7.84 -7.43
C ASN A 224 26.01 8.90 -6.87
N GLU A 225 27.24 8.95 -7.38
CA GLU A 225 28.31 9.84 -6.91
C GLU A 225 27.96 11.33 -7.01
N ALA A 226 27.05 11.70 -7.93
CA ALA A 226 26.55 13.06 -8.12
C ALA A 226 25.46 13.45 -7.12
N SER A 227 24.84 12.48 -6.43
CA SER A 227 23.88 12.76 -5.35
C SER A 227 24.57 13.12 -4.03
N TRP A 228 25.90 12.98 -3.96
CA TRP A 228 26.67 13.17 -2.74
C TRP A 228 27.69 14.30 -2.89
N GLU A 229 27.80 15.08 -1.84
CA GLU A 229 28.68 16.23 -1.75
C GLU A 229 29.54 16.14 -0.48
N PHE A 230 30.53 17.05 -0.36
CA PHE A 230 31.29 17.16 0.88
C PHE A 230 30.37 17.66 2.00
N GLY A 231 30.45 17.01 3.16
CA GLY A 231 29.65 17.38 4.32
C GLY A 231 30.31 18.43 5.18
N SER A 232 29.50 19.10 5.99
CA SER A 232 29.91 19.99 7.07
C SER A 232 30.71 19.28 8.17
N VAL A 233 31.44 20.08 8.97
CA VAL A 233 32.10 19.61 10.19
C VAL A 233 31.05 19.14 11.20
N PRO A 234 31.05 17.88 11.66
CA PRO A 234 30.12 17.48 12.71
C PRO A 234 30.39 18.29 13.99
N GLN A 235 29.37 18.93 14.52
CA GLN A 235 29.56 19.94 15.58
C GLN A 235 29.87 19.33 16.94
N ARG A 236 29.39 18.11 17.14
CA ARG A 236 29.51 17.39 18.41
C ARG A 236 30.09 16.01 18.15
N ALA A 237 30.82 15.49 19.12
CA ALA A 237 31.40 14.15 19.09
C ALA A 237 30.69 13.17 20.05
N ASP A 238 29.49 13.49 20.52
CA ASP A 238 28.72 12.58 21.36
C ASP A 238 28.48 11.24 20.65
N GLY A 239 28.50 10.15 21.43
CA GLY A 239 28.44 8.77 20.93
C GLY A 239 29.76 8.23 20.36
N ILE A 240 30.75 9.09 20.07
CA ILE A 240 32.03 8.66 19.52
C ILE A 240 32.98 8.26 20.65
N THR A 241 33.36 6.98 20.69
CA THR A 241 34.30 6.43 21.68
C THR A 241 35.75 6.40 21.20
N LEU A 242 35.98 6.65 19.90
CA LEU A 242 37.29 6.68 19.28
C LEU A 242 38.16 7.80 19.86
N SER A 243 39.42 7.50 20.15
CA SER A 243 40.35 8.45 20.78
C SER A 243 40.64 9.65 19.88
N GLY A 244 40.79 10.84 20.47
CA GLY A 244 41.14 12.08 19.75
C GLY A 244 39.95 12.99 19.46
N PHE A 245 38.71 12.50 19.53
CA PHE A 245 37.50 13.29 19.25
C PHE A 245 36.84 13.90 20.50
N GLN A 246 37.43 13.77 21.69
CA GLN A 246 36.82 14.27 22.93
C GLN A 246 36.61 15.80 22.96
N ALA A 247 37.40 16.54 22.18
CA ALA A 247 37.30 17.99 22.04
C ALA A 247 36.44 18.43 20.84
N GLY A 248 35.80 17.48 20.14
CA GLY A 248 35.08 17.72 18.88
C GLY A 248 35.93 17.45 17.63
N PHE A 249 35.44 17.92 16.49
CA PHE A 249 36.08 17.76 15.18
C PHE A 249 36.92 19.00 14.84
N ASP A 250 38.25 18.84 14.84
CA ASP A 250 39.18 19.90 14.42
C ASP A 250 39.27 19.89 12.87
N SER A 251 38.96 21.02 12.23
CA SER A 251 39.04 21.15 10.76
C SER A 251 40.45 20.87 10.22
N THR A 252 41.49 21.09 11.01
CA THR A 252 42.87 20.81 10.63
C THR A 252 43.20 19.31 10.59
N ASP A 253 42.34 18.46 11.18
CA ASP A 253 42.42 17.00 11.17
C ASP A 253 41.57 16.37 10.04
N ALA A 254 40.94 17.17 9.18
CA ALA A 254 40.23 16.71 8.00
C ALA A 254 41.17 16.19 6.89
N VAL A 255 40.76 15.13 6.19
CA VAL A 255 41.53 14.50 5.08
C VAL A 255 40.72 14.40 3.79
N GLN A 256 41.36 14.01 2.68
CA GLN A 256 40.64 13.82 1.41
C GLN A 256 39.80 12.55 1.45
N MET A 257 38.65 12.58 0.78
CA MET A 257 37.83 11.40 0.54
C MET A 257 37.29 11.45 -0.89
N THR A 258 37.40 10.34 -1.60
CA THR A 258 36.89 10.18 -2.96
C THR A 258 35.80 9.11 -2.96
N TRP A 259 34.73 9.34 -3.71
CA TRP A 259 33.68 8.36 -3.97
C TRP A 259 33.37 8.32 -5.47
N GLN A 260 33.24 7.10 -6.00
CA GLN A 260 33.14 6.83 -7.44
C GLN A 260 32.12 5.72 -7.72
N ASN A 261 31.34 5.81 -8.80
CA ASN A 261 30.49 4.70 -9.23
C ASN A 261 31.17 3.72 -10.18
N LEU A 262 32.10 4.21 -10.99
CA LEU A 262 32.87 3.42 -11.93
C LEU A 262 34.34 3.54 -11.61
N VAL A 263 35.01 2.40 -11.48
CA VAL A 263 36.44 2.33 -11.20
C VAL A 263 37.13 1.39 -12.19
N ILE A 264 38.39 1.72 -12.52
CA ILE A 264 39.25 0.83 -13.29
C ILE A 264 40.08 -0.02 -12.33
N GLN A 265 39.99 -1.35 -12.47
CA GLN A 265 40.88 -2.31 -11.83
C GLN A 265 41.48 -3.22 -12.89
N ASN A 266 42.80 -3.44 -12.87
CA ASN A 266 43.51 -4.24 -13.88
C ASN A 266 43.22 -3.81 -15.34
N ASN A 267 43.05 -2.51 -15.57
CA ASN A 267 42.76 -1.92 -16.88
C ASN A 267 41.40 -2.30 -17.49
N GLN A 268 40.44 -2.73 -16.66
CA GLN A 268 39.05 -2.98 -17.00
C GLN A 268 38.12 -2.20 -16.05
N VAL A 269 36.96 -1.79 -16.57
CA VAL A 269 35.90 -1.21 -15.73
C VAL A 269 35.30 -2.33 -14.89
N VAL A 270 35.16 -2.06 -13.58
CA VAL A 270 34.52 -3.01 -12.67
C VAL A 270 33.01 -2.87 -12.79
N GLU A 271 32.35 -3.94 -13.22
CA GLU A 271 30.89 -4.06 -13.25
C GLU A 271 30.46 -5.09 -12.21
N VAL A 272 29.45 -4.76 -11.41
CA VAL A 272 28.95 -5.61 -10.32
C VAL A 272 27.51 -5.96 -10.60
N ARG A 273 27.18 -7.25 -10.53
CA ARG A 273 25.79 -7.74 -10.56
C ARG A 273 25.32 -8.02 -9.13
N PRO A 274 24.01 -8.05 -8.86
CA PRO A 274 23.49 -8.40 -7.55
C PRO A 274 24.09 -9.70 -6.98
N GLN A 275 24.24 -10.74 -7.80
CA GLN A 275 24.81 -12.03 -7.36
C GLN A 275 26.31 -11.97 -7.05
N ASP A 276 27.03 -10.95 -7.53
CA ASP A 276 28.44 -10.73 -7.20
C ASP A 276 28.61 -10.09 -5.80
N ILE A 277 27.51 -9.63 -5.19
CA ILE A 277 27.45 -9.11 -3.81
C ILE A 277 26.94 -10.20 -2.88
N ASP A 278 25.76 -10.75 -3.20
CA ASP A 278 25.11 -11.78 -2.39
C ASP A 278 24.65 -12.95 -3.28
N PRO A 279 25.23 -14.16 -3.09
CA PRO A 279 24.91 -15.30 -3.94
C PRO A 279 23.47 -15.82 -3.76
N ASN A 280 22.76 -15.39 -2.71
CA ASN A 280 21.38 -15.79 -2.44
C ASN A 280 20.35 -15.03 -3.29
N ILE A 281 20.76 -13.97 -4.00
CA ILE A 281 19.83 -13.18 -4.81
C ILE A 281 19.40 -13.95 -6.07
N LEU A 282 18.10 -14.18 -6.20
CA LEU A 282 17.50 -14.80 -7.37
C LEU A 282 16.93 -13.74 -8.34
N ILE A 283 17.29 -13.83 -9.62
CA ILE A 283 16.71 -12.98 -10.69
C ILE A 283 15.91 -13.87 -11.66
N ILE A 284 14.67 -13.48 -11.93
CA ILE A 284 13.78 -14.10 -12.91
C ILE A 284 13.69 -13.20 -14.15
N GLY A 285 13.83 -13.77 -15.35
CA GLY A 285 13.70 -13.05 -16.62
C GLY A 285 14.91 -13.25 -17.53
N ARG A 286 15.05 -12.40 -18.56
CA ARG A 286 16.12 -12.52 -19.56
C ARG A 286 17.19 -11.41 -19.49
N GLY A 287 17.01 -10.43 -18.60
CA GLY A 287 17.92 -9.30 -18.44
C GLY A 287 19.04 -9.57 -17.44
N GLU A 288 20.22 -9.02 -17.71
CA GLU A 288 21.28 -8.86 -16.73
C GLU A 288 21.16 -7.48 -16.09
N ARG A 289 21.01 -7.43 -14.76
CA ARG A 289 20.90 -6.17 -14.00
C ARG A 289 22.27 -5.83 -13.40
N GLN A 290 22.79 -4.64 -13.73
CA GLN A 290 23.96 -4.08 -13.04
C GLN A 290 23.52 -3.40 -11.74
N GLU A 291 24.36 -3.50 -10.71
CA GLU A 291 24.17 -2.86 -9.41
C GLU A 291 25.05 -1.61 -9.32
N THR A 292 24.47 -0.48 -8.92
CA THR A 292 25.24 0.74 -8.65
C THR A 292 25.98 0.59 -7.34
N VAL A 293 27.31 0.61 -7.41
CA VAL A 293 28.21 0.56 -6.25
C VAL A 293 28.84 1.93 -6.05
N MET A 294 29.06 2.33 -4.80
CA MET A 294 29.87 3.51 -4.47
C MET A 294 31.22 3.05 -3.92
N TYR A 295 32.29 3.21 -4.69
CA TYR A 295 33.66 2.93 -4.30
C TYR A 295 34.25 4.14 -3.59
N LEU A 296 34.61 3.99 -2.32
CA LEU A 296 35.17 5.05 -1.48
C LEU A 296 36.65 4.85 -1.21
N THR A 297 37.37 5.95 -1.02
CA THR A 297 38.74 5.95 -0.47
C THR A 297 38.87 7.08 0.54
N PHE A 298 39.16 6.73 1.78
CA PHE A 298 39.59 7.63 2.83
C PHE A 298 41.10 7.77 2.74
N HIS A 299 41.59 8.97 2.40
CA HIS A 299 43.00 9.21 2.10
C HIS A 299 43.81 9.57 3.33
N GLY A 300 45.13 9.42 3.20
CA GLY A 300 46.10 9.86 4.19
C GLY A 300 46.12 11.39 4.35
N ASP A 301 46.60 11.88 5.49
CA ASP A 301 46.64 13.33 5.77
C ASP A 301 47.60 14.10 4.89
N THR A 302 48.55 13.44 4.22
CA THR A 302 49.44 14.10 3.26
C THR A 302 48.82 14.27 1.88
N ALA A 303 47.66 13.66 1.59
CA ALA A 303 47.00 13.74 0.29
C ALA A 303 46.31 15.10 0.07
N GLY A 304 46.81 15.90 -0.87
CA GLY A 304 46.24 17.21 -1.19
C GLY A 304 45.08 17.16 -2.19
N GLY A 305 45.23 16.52 -3.36
CA GLY A 305 44.15 16.42 -4.35
C GLY A 305 44.60 16.60 -5.80
N ALA A 306 45.53 17.53 -6.05
CA ALA A 306 46.04 17.76 -7.40
C ALA A 306 47.08 16.70 -7.79
N VAL A 307 46.75 15.77 -8.69
CA VAL A 307 47.66 14.67 -9.11
C VAL A 307 48.03 14.73 -10.60
N LEU A 308 49.26 14.31 -10.91
CA LEU A 308 49.75 14.14 -12.29
C LEU A 308 49.16 12.88 -12.93
N PHE A 309 49.20 12.80 -14.27
CA PHE A 309 48.83 11.59 -15.03
C PHE A 309 49.61 10.31 -14.64
N ASN A 310 50.76 10.44 -13.97
CA ASN A 310 51.53 9.32 -13.43
C ASN A 310 51.23 9.02 -11.95
N ASN A 311 50.12 9.54 -11.42
CA ASN A 311 49.66 9.38 -10.05
C ASN A 311 50.59 9.97 -8.97
N ARG A 312 51.51 10.87 -9.36
CA ARG A 312 52.33 11.63 -8.42
C ARG A 312 51.59 12.89 -8.00
N SER A 313 51.45 13.12 -6.70
CA SER A 313 50.79 14.33 -6.21
C SER A 313 51.60 15.60 -6.52
N ARG A 314 50.92 16.62 -7.06
CA ARG A 314 51.39 18.01 -7.16
C ARG A 314 51.12 18.80 -5.88
N TRP A 315 50.20 18.33 -5.05
CA TRP A 315 49.84 18.96 -3.78
C TRP A 315 49.92 17.95 -2.64
N THR A 316 50.85 18.19 -1.72
CA THR A 316 50.97 17.40 -0.49
C THR A 316 50.74 18.29 0.70
N LEU A 317 49.88 17.84 1.60
CA LEU A 317 49.61 18.53 2.86
C LEU A 317 50.72 18.27 3.89
N PRO A 318 50.97 19.20 4.82
CA PRO A 318 51.89 18.98 5.93
C PRO A 318 51.41 17.82 6.82
N PRO A 319 52.29 16.86 7.19
CA PRO A 319 51.91 15.73 8.03
C PRO A 319 51.55 16.17 9.45
N ARG A 320 50.58 15.49 10.07
CA ARG A 320 50.11 15.81 11.43
C ARG A 320 50.10 14.59 12.35
N PRO A 321 51.28 14.08 12.76
CA PRO A 321 51.36 12.82 13.49
C PRO A 321 50.63 12.86 14.84
N ASN A 322 50.14 11.71 15.29
CA ASN A 322 49.42 11.49 16.56
C ASN A 322 48.12 12.28 16.69
N ARG A 323 47.41 12.50 15.57
CA ARG A 323 46.14 13.22 15.55
C ARG A 323 45.08 12.38 14.83
N PRO A 324 43.81 12.42 15.26
CA PRO A 324 42.74 11.69 14.59
C PRO A 324 42.54 12.22 13.16
N ARG A 325 41.80 11.48 12.34
CA ARG A 325 41.40 11.90 10.98
C ARG A 325 39.91 11.81 10.80
N TRP A 326 39.35 12.71 10.02
CA TRP A 326 37.93 12.62 9.66
C TRP A 326 37.63 13.21 8.29
N ARG A 327 36.52 12.77 7.68
CA ARG A 327 35.95 13.39 6.48
C ARG A 327 34.47 13.04 6.35
N SER A 328 33.66 14.06 6.04
CA SER A 328 32.22 13.92 5.91
C SER A 328 31.77 14.02 4.46
N MET A 329 30.72 13.27 4.12
CA MET A 329 29.94 13.41 2.90
C MET A 329 28.45 13.44 3.26
N VAL A 330 27.66 14.14 2.46
CA VAL A 330 26.24 14.34 2.70
C VAL A 330 25.44 14.11 1.43
N THR A 331 24.23 13.60 1.56
CA THR A 331 23.22 13.55 0.51
C THR A 331 21.90 14.10 1.06
N SER A 332 21.19 14.86 0.23
CA SER A 332 19.80 15.21 0.49
C SER A 332 18.92 14.01 0.14
N LEU A 333 18.09 13.57 1.09
CA LEU A 333 17.07 12.53 0.91
C LEU A 333 15.76 13.14 0.43
N SER A 334 15.41 14.33 0.92
CA SER A 334 14.26 15.13 0.51
C SER A 334 14.40 16.55 1.07
N PRO A 335 14.24 17.60 0.25
CA PRO A 335 14.26 18.99 0.72
C PRO A 335 13.23 19.28 1.82
N THR A 336 12.11 18.56 1.85
CA THR A 336 11.06 18.72 2.86
C THR A 336 11.07 17.63 3.95
N GLY A 337 12.04 16.71 3.90
CA GLY A 337 12.10 15.54 4.75
C GLY A 337 11.33 14.34 4.21
N ILE A 338 11.75 13.13 4.61
CA ILE A 338 11.02 11.87 4.44
C ILE A 338 10.57 11.32 5.80
N ASP A 339 9.48 10.56 5.80
CA ASP A 339 8.95 9.91 7.00
C ASP A 339 9.50 8.49 7.17
N LEU A 340 10.48 8.30 8.05
CA LEU A 340 11.07 7.01 8.37
C LEU A 340 10.35 6.28 9.53
N SER A 341 9.13 6.68 9.91
CA SER A 341 8.40 6.07 11.02
C SER A 341 8.02 4.60 10.82
N THR A 342 7.95 4.11 9.57
CA THR A 342 7.74 2.68 9.25
C THR A 342 9.03 1.96 8.88
N SER A 343 10.17 2.66 8.89
CA SER A 343 11.48 2.07 8.66
C SER A 343 12.06 1.59 9.99
N GLU A 344 12.61 0.38 10.00
CA GLU A 344 13.20 -0.23 11.20
C GLU A 344 14.71 -0.30 11.12
N PHE A 345 15.26 -0.51 9.92
CA PHE A 345 16.69 -0.65 9.75
C PHE A 345 17.24 0.22 8.61
N LEU A 346 18.48 0.67 8.76
CA LEU A 346 19.34 1.05 7.65
C LEU A 346 20.21 -0.16 7.30
N GLU A 347 20.02 -0.71 6.11
CA GLU A 347 20.79 -1.83 5.58
C GLU A 347 21.73 -1.38 4.47
N PHE A 348 22.95 -1.90 4.47
CA PHE A 348 23.90 -1.68 3.39
C PHE A 348 24.96 -2.79 3.37
N TRP A 349 25.51 -3.02 2.18
CA TRP A 349 26.63 -3.91 1.98
C TRP A 349 27.93 -3.11 1.94
N VAL A 350 28.96 -3.59 2.64
CA VAL A 350 30.31 -3.04 2.62
C VAL A 350 31.25 -4.03 1.95
N PHE A 351 31.93 -3.61 0.89
CA PHE A 351 33.06 -4.34 0.32
C PHE A 351 34.35 -3.89 0.99
N ASN A 352 35.12 -4.83 1.51
CA ASN A 352 36.42 -4.59 2.11
C ASN A 352 37.54 -5.14 1.21
N GLU A 353 38.45 -4.27 0.74
CA GLU A 353 39.63 -4.68 -0.05
C GLU A 353 40.76 -5.14 0.88
N GLY A 354 41.22 -6.38 0.77
CA GLY A 354 42.04 -7.03 1.81
C GLY A 354 43.24 -6.25 2.37
N ALA A 355 44.06 -5.59 1.53
CA ALA A 355 45.25 -4.83 1.99
C ALA A 355 44.99 -3.38 2.41
N GLY A 356 43.79 -2.84 2.16
CA GLY A 356 43.43 -1.45 2.44
C GLY A 356 42.07 -1.32 3.10
N SER A 357 41.61 -2.35 3.81
CA SER A 357 40.24 -2.39 4.34
C SER A 357 40.01 -1.35 5.44
N LEU A 358 38.75 -0.96 5.62
CA LEU A 358 38.32 -0.13 6.75
C LEU A 358 38.71 -0.76 8.10
N VAL A 359 38.57 -2.09 8.20
CA VAL A 359 38.86 -2.88 9.40
C VAL A 359 40.33 -2.78 9.81
N ASN A 360 41.25 -2.99 8.87
CA ASN A 360 42.69 -2.94 9.17
C ASN A 360 43.18 -1.53 9.50
N SER A 361 42.45 -0.52 9.01
CA SER A 361 42.77 0.89 9.18
C SER A 361 42.18 1.50 10.46
N GLY A 362 41.34 0.74 11.18
CA GLY A 362 40.62 1.23 12.37
C GLY A 362 39.59 2.31 12.08
N VAL A 363 39.18 2.47 10.82
CA VAL A 363 38.23 3.51 10.40
C VAL A 363 36.81 3.10 10.81
N GLN A 364 36.10 4.02 11.45
CA GLN A 364 34.68 3.88 11.80
C GLN A 364 33.83 4.84 10.95
N LEU A 365 32.57 4.49 10.73
CA LEU A 365 31.60 5.32 10.01
C LEU A 365 30.58 5.89 10.99
N VAL A 366 30.50 7.22 11.07
CA VAL A 366 29.45 7.91 11.82
C VAL A 366 28.34 8.28 10.85
N VAL A 367 27.14 7.78 11.10
CA VAL A 367 25.95 8.02 10.28
C VAL A 367 25.02 8.96 11.05
N ASP A 368 24.77 10.13 10.48
CA ASP A 368 23.84 11.13 11.01
C ASP A 368 22.61 11.24 10.08
N LEU A 369 21.41 11.07 10.64
CA LEU A 369 20.13 11.23 9.94
C LEU A 369 19.33 12.37 10.55
N GLY A 370 18.97 13.37 9.73
CA GLY A 370 18.15 14.49 10.17
C GLY A 370 18.52 15.78 9.46
N ASN A 371 18.52 16.89 10.19
CA ASN A 371 18.97 18.19 9.70
C ASN A 371 20.46 18.35 10.06
N VAL A 372 21.32 18.18 9.07
CA VAL A 372 22.76 18.44 9.16
C VAL A 372 23.07 19.87 8.72
N ASP A 373 24.17 20.43 9.22
CA ASP A 373 24.67 21.74 8.82
C ASP A 373 25.07 21.74 7.32
N GLU A 374 24.76 22.84 6.62
CA GLU A 374 25.06 23.05 5.19
C GLU A 374 26.44 23.66 4.94
N ASP A 375 27.13 24.17 5.98
CA ASP A 375 28.47 24.77 5.87
C ASP A 375 29.54 23.70 5.60
N ALA A 376 29.71 23.34 4.32
CA ALA A 376 30.60 22.27 3.91
C ALA A 376 32.07 22.69 4.08
N LEU A 377 32.91 21.74 4.51
CA LEU A 377 34.34 22.00 4.65
C LEU A 377 35.11 21.39 3.48
N ALA A 378 35.74 22.23 2.66
CA ALA A 378 36.75 21.81 1.72
C ALA A 378 38.12 22.40 2.05
N PHE A 379 39.17 21.88 1.43
CA PHE A 379 40.51 22.45 1.54
C PHE A 379 41.15 22.55 0.16
N ALA A 380 41.97 23.60 0.00
CA ALA A 380 42.72 23.92 -1.21
C ALA A 380 44.15 24.33 -0.82
N PRO A 381 45.13 24.31 -1.76
CA PRO A 381 46.46 24.82 -1.49
C PRO A 381 46.41 26.34 -1.32
N ASP A 382 47.19 26.88 -0.38
CA ASP A 382 47.29 28.33 -0.17
C ASP A 382 48.26 29.01 -1.14
N SER A 383 49.17 28.23 -1.73
CA SER A 383 50.23 28.76 -2.58
C SER A 383 50.60 27.84 -3.73
N LEU A 384 50.97 28.47 -4.84
CA LEU A 384 51.42 27.86 -6.08
C LEU A 384 52.86 28.29 -6.36
N LEU A 385 53.74 27.30 -6.51
CA LEU A 385 55.12 27.47 -6.93
C LEU A 385 55.29 26.99 -8.36
N VAL A 386 55.86 27.84 -9.21
CA VAL A 386 56.15 27.53 -10.61
C VAL A 386 57.67 27.42 -10.78
N ASN A 387 58.15 26.25 -11.21
CA ASN A 387 59.56 26.02 -11.53
C ASN A 387 59.69 25.51 -12.97
N GLY A 388 60.01 26.42 -13.90
CA GLY A 388 60.01 26.10 -15.33
C GLY A 388 58.59 25.82 -15.83
N SER A 389 58.36 24.62 -16.38
CA SER A 389 57.04 24.13 -16.79
C SER A 389 56.26 23.41 -15.69
N ASP A 390 56.90 23.14 -14.54
CA ASP A 390 56.29 22.37 -13.46
C ASP A 390 55.65 23.29 -12.42
N THR A 391 54.42 22.94 -12.04
CA THR A 391 53.64 23.61 -11.01
C THR A 391 53.48 22.69 -9.80
N THR A 392 53.88 23.16 -8.62
CA THR A 392 53.69 22.47 -7.36
C THR A 392 52.89 23.34 -6.40
N TYR A 393 51.93 22.73 -5.73
CA TYR A 393 51.05 23.39 -4.78
C TYR A 393 51.47 23.03 -3.35
N VAL A 394 51.45 24.01 -2.44
CA VAL A 394 51.82 23.79 -1.04
C VAL A 394 50.84 24.51 -0.11
N GLY A 395 50.96 24.17 1.18
CA GLY A 395 50.13 24.74 2.24
C GLY A 395 48.68 24.25 2.21
N ARG A 396 47.83 24.93 2.98
CA ARG A 396 46.43 24.56 3.20
C ARG A 396 45.61 25.77 3.61
N GLN A 397 44.51 25.97 2.92
CA GLN A 397 43.43 26.88 3.30
C GLN A 397 42.10 26.13 3.34
N PHE A 398 41.19 26.57 4.20
CA PHE A 398 39.82 26.06 4.29
C PHE A 398 38.90 26.87 3.39
N ILE A 399 38.13 26.19 2.56
CA ILE A 399 37.22 26.77 1.56
C ILE A 399 35.79 26.42 1.96
N GLY A 400 34.86 27.33 1.67
CA GLY A 400 33.42 27.21 1.92
C GLY A 400 32.94 27.74 3.26
N VAL A 401 33.81 27.76 4.27
CA VAL A 401 33.40 28.10 5.65
C VAL A 401 32.68 29.45 5.77
N GLY A 402 31.40 29.39 6.14
CA GLY A 402 30.52 30.52 6.40
C GLY A 402 29.98 31.24 5.16
N GLN A 403 30.03 30.62 3.97
CA GLN A 403 29.53 31.20 2.73
C GLN A 403 28.74 30.16 1.93
N LEU A 404 27.50 30.49 1.56
CA LEU A 404 26.69 29.61 0.70
C LEU A 404 27.37 29.37 -0.65
N ASP A 405 28.00 28.21 -0.80
CA ASP A 405 28.64 27.78 -2.03
C ASP A 405 27.62 27.11 -2.95
N THR A 406 27.19 27.82 -3.98
CA THR A 406 26.29 27.30 -5.01
C THR A 406 26.67 27.83 -6.39
N GLU A 407 26.60 26.95 -7.40
CA GLU A 407 26.73 27.34 -8.81
C GLU A 407 25.42 27.87 -9.39
N ARG A 408 24.35 27.98 -8.59
CA ARG A 408 23.13 28.64 -9.07
C ARG A 408 23.38 30.12 -9.29
N SER A 409 22.85 30.63 -10.40
CA SER A 409 22.76 32.06 -10.63
C SER A 409 21.88 32.75 -9.58
N SER A 410 21.93 34.09 -9.52
CA SER A 410 21.12 34.90 -8.59
C SER A 410 19.59 34.80 -8.77
N ILE A 411 19.12 34.06 -9.77
CA ILE A 411 17.71 33.75 -10.02
C ILE A 411 17.39 32.26 -9.78
N GLY A 412 18.32 31.51 -9.19
CA GLY A 412 18.17 30.10 -8.81
C GLY A 412 18.37 29.09 -9.94
N ILE A 413 18.82 29.54 -11.12
CA ILE A 413 19.00 28.70 -12.33
C ILE A 413 20.48 28.31 -12.48
N PHE A 414 20.74 27.05 -12.81
CA PHE A 414 22.06 26.53 -13.19
C PHE A 414 22.18 26.38 -14.71
N ASN A 415 23.24 26.95 -15.29
CA ASN A 415 23.64 26.76 -16.67
C ASN A 415 25.04 26.15 -16.74
N ALA A 416 25.13 24.88 -17.12
CA ALA A 416 26.39 24.13 -17.23
C ALA A 416 27.46 24.79 -18.14
N ASP A 417 27.08 25.63 -19.11
CA ASP A 417 28.06 26.29 -19.97
C ASP A 417 28.75 27.49 -19.31
N THR A 418 28.11 28.11 -18.30
CA THR A 418 28.56 29.37 -17.70
C THR A 418 28.80 29.32 -16.21
N ASP A 419 28.06 28.46 -15.52
CA ASP A 419 27.97 28.44 -14.06
C ASP A 419 28.72 27.25 -13.45
N ASP A 420 29.03 26.22 -14.25
CA ASP A 420 29.85 25.07 -13.86
C ASP A 420 31.33 25.48 -13.81
N ILE A 421 31.72 25.96 -12.63
CA ILE A 421 33.04 26.52 -12.36
C ILE A 421 33.83 25.71 -11.34
N GLY A 422 33.19 24.70 -10.75
CA GLY A 422 33.64 23.96 -9.59
C GLY A 422 33.61 24.83 -8.33
N ILE A 423 33.02 24.30 -7.27
CA ILE A 423 32.97 24.92 -5.94
C ILE A 423 33.72 24.04 -4.92
N LEU A 424 33.79 24.47 -3.65
CA LEU A 424 34.30 23.67 -2.52
C LEU A 424 35.62 22.91 -2.80
N GLY A 425 36.69 23.66 -3.07
CA GLY A 425 38.06 23.14 -3.16
C GLY A 425 38.63 23.07 -4.58
N ASP A 426 37.79 22.99 -5.62
CA ASP A 426 38.26 23.00 -7.02
C ASP A 426 38.69 24.38 -7.50
N ARG A 427 38.11 25.42 -6.91
CA ARG A 427 38.36 26.83 -7.27
C ARG A 427 38.55 27.68 -5.99
N PRO A 428 39.74 27.68 -5.39
CA PRO A 428 40.02 28.53 -4.23
C PRO A 428 39.85 30.03 -4.55
N PRO A 429 39.36 30.84 -3.58
CA PRO A 429 39.12 32.27 -3.77
C PRO A 429 40.41 33.06 -4.01
N SER A 430 41.54 32.59 -3.48
CA SER A 430 42.85 33.18 -3.72
C SER A 430 43.95 32.14 -3.54
N ILE A 431 44.96 32.17 -4.42
CA ILE A 431 46.19 31.39 -4.29
C ILE A 431 47.41 32.30 -4.38
N ALA A 432 48.34 32.19 -3.42
CA ALA A 432 49.54 33.01 -3.41
C ALA A 432 50.56 32.49 -4.43
N THR A 433 51.11 33.37 -5.26
CA THR A 433 52.24 33.06 -6.15
C THR A 433 53.41 34.01 -5.91
N PRO A 434 54.64 33.68 -6.35
CA PRO A 434 55.77 34.61 -6.31
C PRO A 434 55.51 35.95 -7.03
N ALA A 435 54.55 36.01 -7.96
CA ALA A 435 54.17 37.21 -8.70
C ALA A 435 53.01 38.00 -8.06
N GLY A 436 52.39 37.48 -6.98
CA GLY A 436 51.21 38.03 -6.33
C GLY A 436 50.07 37.00 -6.19
N PRO A 437 49.01 37.31 -5.43
CA PRO A 437 47.85 36.44 -5.30
C PRO A 437 47.04 36.40 -6.61
N ILE A 438 46.55 35.21 -6.97
CA ILE A 438 45.63 35.00 -8.09
C ILE A 438 44.28 34.60 -7.51
N GLY A 439 43.21 35.31 -7.87
CA GLY A 439 41.85 35.00 -7.44
C GLY A 439 41.19 33.93 -8.30
N ASP A 440 40.28 33.17 -7.68
CA ASP A 440 39.39 32.19 -8.32
C ASP A 440 40.10 31.25 -9.33
N PHE A 441 41.29 30.76 -8.96
CA PHE A 441 42.14 29.95 -9.82
C PHE A 441 41.66 28.49 -9.84
N PRO A 442 41.28 27.91 -11.00
CA PRO A 442 40.83 26.53 -11.06
C PRO A 442 42.00 25.55 -10.88
N LEU A 443 41.93 24.68 -9.87
CA LEU A 443 42.93 23.65 -9.60
C LEU A 443 42.80 22.45 -10.55
N CYS A 444 41.59 22.20 -11.02
CA CYS A 444 41.24 21.17 -11.98
C CYS A 444 40.19 21.73 -12.95
N GLN A 445 40.06 21.08 -14.11
CA GLN A 445 39.02 21.38 -15.08
C GLN A 445 38.77 20.14 -15.92
N ARG A 446 37.50 19.80 -16.11
CA ARG A 446 37.05 18.73 -17.00
C ARG A 446 36.57 19.32 -18.31
N LEU A 447 36.68 18.50 -19.36
CA LEU A 447 36.09 18.82 -20.65
C LEU A 447 34.79 18.04 -20.75
N LEU A 448 33.69 18.75 -20.99
CA LEU A 448 32.43 18.14 -21.37
C LEU A 448 32.62 17.36 -22.68
N THR A 449 32.64 16.04 -22.59
CA THR A 449 32.72 15.14 -23.75
C THR A 449 31.58 14.13 -23.74
N THR A 450 31.37 13.45 -24.86
CA THR A 450 30.37 12.36 -24.96
C THR A 450 30.85 11.06 -24.30
N ALA A 451 32.07 11.00 -23.78
CA ALA A 451 32.64 9.82 -23.14
C ALA A 451 32.68 10.00 -21.61
N VAL A 452 32.26 8.97 -20.87
CA VAL A 452 32.41 8.93 -19.42
C VAL A 452 33.87 8.61 -19.10
N GLU A 453 34.55 9.54 -18.47
CA GLU A 453 35.91 9.32 -17.99
C GLU A 453 35.87 8.46 -16.72
N VAL A 454 36.61 7.35 -16.73
CA VAL A 454 36.69 6.41 -15.62
C VAL A 454 38.09 6.45 -15.04
N PHE A 455 38.20 6.61 -13.72
CA PHE A 455 39.47 6.71 -13.02
C PHE A 455 39.83 5.40 -12.31
N PRO A 456 41.12 5.17 -11.99
CA PRO A 456 41.49 4.17 -11.00
C PRO A 456 40.74 4.39 -9.68
N TRP A 457 40.50 3.32 -8.91
CA TRP A 457 39.87 3.43 -7.60
C TRP A 457 40.73 4.27 -6.64
N GLY A 458 40.14 5.37 -6.16
CA GLY A 458 40.77 6.29 -5.22
C GLY A 458 41.58 7.39 -5.90
N ASP A 459 41.44 7.60 -7.21
CA ASP A 459 42.09 8.73 -7.87
C ASP A 459 41.47 10.05 -7.39
N LEU A 460 42.29 10.96 -6.86
CA LEU A 460 41.84 12.26 -6.36
C LEU A 460 41.27 13.16 -7.46
N ASN A 461 41.66 12.98 -8.72
CA ASN A 461 41.09 13.71 -9.85
C ASN A 461 39.62 13.32 -10.13
N SER A 462 39.16 12.18 -9.61
CA SER A 462 37.76 11.74 -9.79
C SER A 462 36.74 12.70 -9.16
N ARG A 463 37.16 13.53 -8.20
CA ARG A 463 36.32 14.53 -7.54
C ARG A 463 36.41 15.93 -8.16
N CYS A 464 37.06 16.08 -9.31
CA CYS A 464 37.00 17.35 -10.04
C CYS A 464 35.58 17.60 -10.53
N THR A 465 34.96 18.66 -9.99
CA THR A 465 33.60 19.08 -10.33
C THR A 465 33.58 20.15 -11.42
N ASN A 466 34.59 21.01 -11.49
CA ASN A 466 34.69 22.04 -12.54
C ASN A 466 34.61 21.46 -13.96
N GLY A 467 33.55 21.79 -14.69
CA GLY A 467 33.30 21.36 -16.06
C GLY A 467 32.68 19.96 -16.19
N ASN A 468 32.03 19.44 -15.15
CA ASN A 468 31.39 18.12 -15.15
C ASN A 468 29.95 18.11 -15.70
N GLY A 469 29.33 19.28 -15.89
CA GLY A 469 27.98 19.51 -16.38
C GLY A 469 26.86 19.31 -15.35
N LEU A 470 27.19 19.20 -14.08
CA LEU A 470 26.28 18.93 -12.97
C LEU A 470 26.30 20.11 -12.00
N LEU A 471 25.15 20.46 -11.43
CA LEU A 471 25.06 21.49 -10.40
C LEU A 471 25.77 21.01 -9.14
N ASN A 472 26.69 21.84 -8.62
CA ASN A 472 27.21 21.70 -7.27
C ASN A 472 26.62 22.79 -6.36
N THR A 473 26.09 22.39 -5.20
CA THR A 473 25.44 23.32 -4.28
C THR A 473 25.36 22.76 -2.87
N GLU A 474 25.91 23.48 -1.90
CA GLU A 474 25.74 23.08 -0.49
C GLU A 474 24.36 23.46 0.09
N ASP A 475 23.52 24.17 -0.70
CA ASP A 475 22.09 24.35 -0.41
C ASP A 475 21.33 23.01 -0.51
N LEU A 476 21.27 22.28 0.59
CA LEU A 476 20.70 20.93 0.65
C LEU A 476 19.17 20.92 0.59
N ASN A 477 18.53 22.02 1.00
CA ASN A 477 17.07 22.14 1.10
C ASN A 477 16.44 23.07 0.02
N ASN A 478 17.26 23.71 -0.81
CA ASN A 478 16.87 24.63 -1.88
C ASN A 478 16.13 25.90 -1.38
N ASP A 479 16.56 26.47 -0.26
CA ASP A 479 16.00 27.72 0.27
C ASP A 479 16.86 28.97 -0.03
N ASP A 480 17.96 28.81 -0.78
CA ASP A 480 18.97 29.84 -1.10
C ASP A 480 19.60 30.49 0.15
N LEU A 481 19.55 29.83 1.31
CA LEU A 481 20.18 30.28 2.55
C LEU A 481 21.20 29.25 3.01
N LEU A 482 22.34 29.74 3.51
CA LEU A 482 23.25 28.85 4.24
C LEU A 482 22.65 28.54 5.60
N ASN A 483 22.21 27.31 5.80
CA ASN A 483 21.75 26.82 7.09
C ASN A 483 22.96 26.38 7.94
N PHE A 484 23.71 27.37 8.44
CA PHE A 484 24.86 27.16 9.31
C PHE A 484 24.63 27.64 10.74
N ASN A 485 25.27 26.98 11.71
CA ASN A 485 25.08 27.33 13.11
C ASN A 485 25.90 28.54 13.55
N SER A 486 25.21 29.68 13.59
CA SER A 486 25.32 30.62 14.71
C SER A 486 24.99 29.89 16.03
N PRO A 487 25.54 30.28 17.21
CA PRO A 487 25.31 29.64 18.52
C PRO A 487 23.85 29.42 18.99
N ALA A 488 22.84 29.75 18.18
CA ALA A 488 21.41 29.55 18.43
C ALA A 488 20.77 28.41 17.61
N VAL A 489 21.45 27.81 16.64
CA VAL A 489 20.98 26.66 15.86
C VAL A 489 21.89 25.48 16.22
N VAL A 490 21.32 24.30 16.41
CA VAL A 490 22.02 23.04 16.74
C VAL A 490 21.55 22.02 15.72
N GLU A 491 22.46 21.17 15.20
CA GLU A 491 22.07 20.05 14.34
C GLU A 491 20.95 19.24 15.00
N ASN A 492 19.99 18.76 14.20
CA ASN A 492 18.91 17.91 14.69
C ASN A 492 19.04 16.55 14.03
N VAL A 493 19.87 15.67 14.62
CA VAL A 493 20.22 14.37 14.01
C VAL A 493 20.14 13.21 15.00
N PHE A 494 19.73 12.06 14.48
CA PHE A 494 19.97 10.75 15.08
C PHE A 494 21.34 10.25 14.62
N ARG A 495 22.16 9.75 15.55
CA ARG A 495 23.53 9.31 15.25
C ARG A 495 23.76 7.84 15.56
N TRP A 496 24.44 7.16 14.64
CA TRP A 496 25.01 5.83 14.84
C TRP A 496 26.51 5.84 14.57
N VAL A 497 27.27 5.11 15.37
CA VAL A 497 28.69 4.88 15.14
C VAL A 497 28.87 3.42 14.75
N ILE A 498 29.41 3.19 13.56
CA ILE A 498 29.49 1.86 12.95
C ILE A 498 30.95 1.47 12.85
N GLU A 499 31.31 0.38 13.50
CA GLU A 499 32.57 -0.31 13.25
C GLU A 499 32.34 -1.34 12.14
N PRO A 500 32.89 -1.13 10.93
CA PRO A 500 32.61 -1.94 9.75
C PRO A 500 33.44 -3.24 9.73
N SER A 501 33.46 -3.96 10.85
CA SER A 501 34.15 -5.23 11.07
C SER A 501 33.15 -6.39 11.20
N ASP A 502 33.59 -7.63 10.99
CA ASP A 502 32.78 -8.84 11.17
C ASP A 502 32.52 -9.19 12.65
N LEU A 503 33.18 -8.48 13.56
CA LEU A 503 32.89 -8.47 14.99
C LEU A 503 32.11 -7.21 15.41
N GLY A 504 31.76 -6.35 14.44
CA GLY A 504 31.06 -5.10 14.66
C GLY A 504 29.62 -5.31 15.08
N GLN A 505 29.08 -4.34 15.83
CA GLN A 505 27.76 -4.43 16.47
C GLN A 505 26.57 -4.61 15.52
N TYR A 506 26.71 -4.20 14.26
CA TYR A 506 25.64 -4.25 13.25
C TYR A 506 25.92 -5.25 12.13
N PHE A 507 26.97 -6.07 12.26
CA PHE A 507 27.31 -7.10 11.28
C PHE A 507 26.26 -8.21 11.29
N VAL A 508 25.78 -8.60 10.11
CA VAL A 508 24.81 -9.69 9.94
C VAL A 508 25.48 -10.92 9.37
N ARG A 509 26.06 -10.80 8.17
CA ARG A 509 26.70 -11.91 7.46
C ARG A 509 27.64 -11.45 6.35
N ASP A 510 28.46 -12.38 5.88
CA ASP A 510 29.26 -12.21 4.67
C ASP A 510 28.48 -12.63 3.41
N GLY A 511 28.85 -12.02 2.29
CA GLY A 511 28.39 -12.32 0.94
C GLY A 511 29.49 -12.98 0.11
N VAL A 512 29.65 -12.57 -1.15
CA VAL A 512 30.72 -13.07 -2.01
C VAL A 512 32.10 -12.65 -1.48
N SER A 513 33.03 -13.60 -1.46
CA SER A 513 34.43 -13.37 -1.09
C SER A 513 35.39 -13.87 -2.17
N SER A 514 36.55 -13.23 -2.25
CA SER A 514 37.64 -13.57 -3.15
C SER A 514 38.96 -13.50 -2.40
N THR A 515 39.89 -14.38 -2.74
CA THR A 515 41.23 -14.40 -2.14
C THR A 515 42.27 -14.21 -3.23
N ASP A 516 43.16 -13.26 -3.05
CA ASP A 516 44.22 -13.00 -4.01
C ASP A 516 45.40 -13.99 -3.88
N SER A 517 46.38 -13.89 -4.79
CA SER A 517 47.57 -14.74 -4.80
C SER A 517 48.49 -14.58 -3.58
N GLN A 518 48.26 -13.56 -2.76
CA GLN A 518 49.01 -13.25 -1.54
C GLN A 518 48.25 -13.69 -0.27
N GLY A 519 47.09 -14.34 -0.44
CA GLY A 519 46.25 -14.82 0.66
C GLY A 519 45.37 -13.74 1.29
N ARG A 520 45.27 -12.55 0.68
CA ARG A 520 44.43 -11.46 1.18
C ARG A 520 42.99 -11.68 0.73
N VAL A 521 42.05 -11.62 1.67
CA VAL A 521 40.62 -11.84 1.41
C VAL A 521 39.94 -10.50 1.20
N SER A 522 39.19 -10.38 0.10
CA SER A 522 38.26 -9.27 -0.14
C SER A 522 36.84 -9.82 -0.15
N LYS A 523 35.93 -9.21 0.60
CA LYS A 523 34.58 -9.73 0.79
C LYS A 523 33.54 -8.62 0.91
N TRP A 524 32.31 -8.94 0.51
CA TRP A 524 31.12 -8.18 0.84
C TRP A 524 30.57 -8.61 2.19
N SER A 525 30.13 -7.66 3.01
CA SER A 525 29.52 -7.91 4.33
C SER A 525 28.26 -7.06 4.49
N LEU A 526 27.16 -7.66 4.95
CA LEU A 526 25.89 -6.99 5.20
C LEU A 526 25.88 -6.40 6.62
N PHE A 527 25.53 -5.13 6.73
CA PHE A 527 25.28 -4.44 7.98
C PHE A 527 23.81 -4.02 8.07
N ARG A 528 23.21 -4.16 9.26
CA ARG A 528 21.83 -3.81 9.57
C ARG A 528 21.78 -2.97 10.85
N VAL A 529 21.54 -1.68 10.71
CA VAL A 529 21.55 -0.71 11.81
C VAL A 529 20.12 -0.40 12.25
N PRO A 530 19.72 -0.66 13.51
CA PRO A 530 18.38 -0.37 14.00
C PRO A 530 18.16 1.14 14.17
N LEU A 531 17.14 1.69 13.51
CA LEU A 531 16.85 3.13 13.49
C LEU A 531 16.23 3.66 14.78
N ARG A 532 15.76 2.77 15.67
CA ARG A 532 15.10 3.14 16.94
C ARG A 532 16.05 3.33 18.10
N ASN A 533 17.25 2.78 17.98
CA ASN A 533 18.26 2.76 19.03
C ASN A 533 19.52 3.49 18.53
N PRO A 534 19.45 4.83 18.33
CA PRO A 534 20.63 5.62 18.02
C PRO A 534 21.60 5.61 19.20
N GLU A 535 22.89 5.72 18.92
CA GLU A 535 23.92 5.89 19.95
C GLU A 535 23.72 7.21 20.70
N THR A 536 23.27 8.24 19.98
CA THR A 536 22.92 9.54 20.57
C THR A 536 21.94 10.31 19.68
N GLU A 537 21.17 11.19 20.33
CA GLU A 537 20.33 12.19 19.67
C GLU A 537 20.92 13.58 19.92
N ILE A 538 21.14 14.32 18.85
CA ILE A 538 21.63 15.71 18.91
C ILE A 538 20.46 16.62 18.56
N GLY A 539 20.14 17.57 19.44
CA GLY A 539 19.00 18.46 19.27
C GLY A 539 17.68 17.77 19.60
N THR A 540 16.66 18.00 18.79
CA THR A 540 15.35 17.33 18.87
C THR A 540 14.97 16.80 17.48
N PRO A 541 15.66 15.77 16.97
CA PRO A 541 15.39 15.22 15.66
C PRO A 541 14.00 14.59 15.58
N ASN A 542 13.41 14.56 14.40
CA ASN A 542 12.09 13.98 14.17
C ASN A 542 12.18 12.92 13.07
N ILE A 543 11.95 11.65 13.42
CA ILE A 543 12.03 10.51 12.49
C ILE A 543 11.04 10.60 11.33
N ARG A 544 9.99 11.42 11.45
CA ARG A 544 9.02 11.68 10.39
C ARG A 544 9.45 12.77 9.39
N LEU A 545 10.53 13.47 9.70
CA LEU A 545 11.01 14.62 8.96
C LEU A 545 12.55 14.55 8.86
N ILE A 546 13.03 13.58 8.09
CA ILE A 546 14.47 13.36 7.87
C ILE A 546 14.85 13.87 6.49
N PRO A 547 15.47 15.06 6.37
CA PRO A 547 15.84 15.59 5.06
C PRO A 547 17.20 15.10 4.58
N HIS A 548 18.18 14.90 5.46
CA HIS A 548 19.56 14.63 5.05
C HIS A 548 20.12 13.35 5.69
N LEU A 549 21.09 12.75 4.99
CA LEU A 549 21.96 11.69 5.49
C LEU A 549 23.42 12.16 5.35
N ARG A 550 24.14 12.24 6.46
CA ARG A 550 25.58 12.49 6.49
C ARG A 550 26.32 11.23 6.95
N ILE A 551 27.35 10.85 6.19
CA ILE A 551 28.29 9.80 6.57
C ILE A 551 29.65 10.46 6.83
N THR A 552 30.21 10.25 8.01
CA THR A 552 31.54 10.73 8.38
C THR A 552 32.46 9.55 8.66
N ALA A 553 33.50 9.40 7.84
CA ALA A 553 34.58 8.46 8.15
C ALA A 553 35.49 9.09 9.21
N ILE A 554 35.78 8.35 10.28
CA ILE A 554 36.72 8.76 11.33
C ILE A 554 37.80 7.69 11.51
N ALA A 555 39.04 8.12 11.75
CA ALA A 555 40.16 7.23 12.02
C ALA A 555 40.86 7.60 13.33
N PRO A 556 41.40 6.61 14.05
CA PRO A 556 42.18 6.86 15.26
C PRO A 556 43.44 7.67 14.94
N PRO A 557 44.08 8.26 15.96
CA PRO A 557 45.38 8.88 15.79
C PRO A 557 46.38 7.90 15.21
N ASP A 558 47.12 8.34 14.19
CA ASP A 558 48.30 7.59 13.72
C ASP A 558 49.33 7.45 14.86
N ASN A 559 50.23 6.47 14.75
CA ASN A 559 51.28 6.25 15.76
C ASN A 559 52.58 7.04 15.45
N GLY A 560 52.53 7.98 14.50
CA GLY A 560 53.65 8.81 14.06
C GLY A 560 54.83 8.08 13.40
N ILE A 561 54.71 6.76 13.18
CA ILE A 561 55.76 5.90 12.61
C ILE A 561 55.26 5.17 11.35
N ASP A 562 54.01 4.72 11.37
CA ASP A 562 53.36 4.00 10.28
C ASP A 562 52.93 4.94 9.14
N PRO A 563 52.79 4.43 7.90
CA PRO A 563 52.24 5.18 6.78
C PRO A 563 50.84 5.71 7.08
N ASP A 564 50.49 6.87 6.50
CA ASP A 564 49.19 7.51 6.65
C ASP A 564 48.02 6.51 6.55
N VAL A 565 46.99 6.68 7.37
CA VAL A 565 45.82 5.82 7.36
C VAL A 565 45.07 6.00 6.04
N VAL A 566 45.09 4.96 5.19
CA VAL A 566 44.37 4.91 3.91
C VAL A 566 43.43 3.72 3.92
N ALA A 567 42.12 3.97 3.76
CA ALA A 567 41.11 2.93 3.71
C ALA A 567 40.30 2.96 2.41
N ARG A 568 40.15 1.81 1.76
CA ARG A 568 39.37 1.57 0.55
C ARG A 568 38.25 0.59 0.86
N PHE A 569 37.03 1.00 0.52
CA PHE A 569 35.83 0.20 0.71
C PHE A 569 34.77 0.61 -0.30
N ALA A 570 33.75 -0.22 -0.49
CA ALA A 570 32.63 0.16 -1.32
C ALA A 570 31.30 -0.07 -0.60
N LEU A 571 30.31 0.77 -0.88
CA LEU A 571 28.94 0.60 -0.41
C LEU A 571 28.05 0.13 -1.56
N ALA A 572 27.14 -0.79 -1.27
CA ALA A 572 26.13 -1.24 -2.23
C ALA A 572 24.79 -1.49 -1.53
N ARG A 573 23.70 -1.41 -2.30
CA ARG A 573 22.33 -1.74 -1.85
C ARG A 573 21.92 -1.05 -0.54
N THR A 574 22.33 0.21 -0.36
CA THR A 574 22.00 1.02 0.81
C THR A 574 20.53 1.42 0.80
N ARG A 575 19.77 1.02 1.83
CA ARG A 575 18.33 1.25 1.90
C ARG A 575 17.82 1.28 3.34
N PHE A 576 16.73 2.00 3.55
CA PHE A 576 15.92 1.85 4.74
C PHE A 576 14.96 0.68 4.54
N THR A 577 14.95 -0.30 5.44
CA THR A 577 14.04 -1.46 5.40
C THR A 577 13.07 -1.44 6.56
N GLY A 578 11.91 -2.06 6.37
CA GLY A 578 10.81 -2.10 7.33
C GLY A 578 9.63 -2.90 6.76
N ALA A 579 8.55 -3.02 7.51
CA ALA A 579 7.32 -3.63 7.03
C ALA A 579 6.33 -2.57 6.52
N ALA A 580 5.50 -2.94 5.54
CA ALA A 580 4.30 -2.17 5.21
C ALA A 580 3.29 -2.17 6.37
N TRP A 581 3.35 -3.21 7.20
CA TRP A 581 2.56 -3.35 8.41
C TRP A 581 3.10 -2.44 9.52
N ILE A 582 2.18 -1.81 10.23
CA ILE A 582 2.49 -0.83 11.27
C ILE A 582 2.33 -1.53 12.61
N ARG A 583 3.32 -1.42 13.50
CA ARG A 583 3.16 -1.84 14.90
C ARG A 583 2.02 -1.09 15.57
N ARG A 584 1.24 -1.76 16.41
CA ARG A 584 0.12 -1.17 17.14
C ARG A 584 0.59 -0.09 18.11
N SER A 585 1.77 -0.29 18.69
CA SER A 585 2.47 0.66 19.55
C SER A 585 3.98 0.38 19.51
N GLU A 586 4.79 1.34 19.94
CA GLU A 586 6.26 1.23 20.04
C GLU A 586 6.70 0.21 21.11
N ALA A 587 5.84 -0.06 22.09
CA ALA A 587 6.07 -0.97 23.20
C ALA A 587 4.90 -1.98 23.33
N PRO A 588 5.04 -3.08 24.09
CA PRO A 588 3.96 -4.04 24.31
C PRO A 588 2.67 -3.38 24.81
N VAL A 589 1.52 -3.94 24.45
CA VAL A 589 0.19 -3.41 24.82
C VAL A 589 -0.48 -4.39 25.77
N ALA A 590 -1.10 -3.88 26.84
CA ALA A 590 -1.88 -4.72 27.76
C ALA A 590 -3.19 -5.24 27.12
N GLY A 591 -3.53 -6.50 27.36
CA GLY A 591 -4.75 -7.16 26.89
C GLY A 591 -4.77 -7.38 25.39
N ILE A 592 -5.98 -7.53 24.81
CA ILE A 592 -6.18 -7.80 23.38
C ILE A 592 -6.76 -6.62 22.58
N SER A 593 -7.13 -5.52 23.24
CA SER A 593 -7.70 -4.32 22.61
C SER A 593 -6.90 -3.05 22.96
N GLY A 594 -7.18 -1.96 22.26
CA GLY A 594 -6.51 -0.67 22.45
C GLY A 594 -5.12 -0.58 21.79
N ASN A 595 -4.47 0.57 21.91
CA ASN A 595 -3.20 0.89 21.24
C ASN A 595 -2.18 1.59 22.14
N VAL A 596 -2.43 1.66 23.44
CA VAL A 596 -1.54 2.36 24.38
C VAL A 596 -0.42 1.41 24.78
N GLY A 597 0.79 1.70 24.33
CA GLY A 597 2.01 0.98 24.72
C GLY A 597 2.33 1.17 26.20
N LEU A 598 2.94 0.15 26.78
CA LEU A 598 3.41 0.17 28.15
C LEU A 598 4.73 0.95 28.28
N PRO A 599 5.14 1.33 29.50
CA PRO A 599 6.35 2.14 29.71
C PRO A 599 7.65 1.43 29.35
N ASP A 600 7.66 0.10 29.43
CA ASP A 600 8.84 -0.73 29.22
C ASP A 600 8.65 -1.62 27.99
N GLY A 601 9.75 -1.90 27.30
CA GLY A 601 9.82 -2.81 26.16
C GLY A 601 9.78 -2.13 24.79
N GLU A 602 10.20 -2.87 23.78
CA GLU A 602 10.24 -2.47 22.38
C GLU A 602 9.46 -3.47 21.51
N VAL A 603 8.74 -2.95 20.50
CA VAL A 603 8.07 -3.75 19.45
C VAL A 603 8.57 -3.30 18.09
N VAL A 604 9.10 -4.26 17.32
CA VAL A 604 9.61 -4.07 15.96
C VAL A 604 8.75 -4.87 14.97
N ALA A 605 8.28 -4.20 13.92
CA ALA A 605 7.58 -4.82 12.80
C ALA A 605 8.42 -4.66 11.53
N SER A 606 8.98 -5.77 11.05
CA SER A 606 9.90 -5.81 9.91
C SER A 606 9.53 -6.95 8.97
N THR A 607 10.27 -7.14 7.89
CA THR A 607 10.13 -8.32 7.01
C THR A 607 11.31 -9.26 7.23
N VAL A 608 11.05 -10.56 7.19
CA VAL A 608 12.07 -11.60 7.04
C VAL A 608 11.96 -12.18 5.64
N THR A 609 13.08 -12.47 5.01
CA THR A 609 13.13 -12.82 3.59
C THR A 609 13.98 -14.05 3.35
N THR A 610 13.88 -14.63 2.14
CA THR A 610 14.74 -15.74 1.72
C THR A 610 16.23 -15.39 1.66
N GLU A 611 16.57 -14.09 1.61
CA GLU A 611 17.94 -13.59 1.75
C GLU A 611 18.46 -13.62 3.21
N ASP A 612 17.58 -13.72 4.22
CA ASP A 612 17.92 -13.74 5.65
C ASP A 612 18.30 -15.17 6.13
N VAL A 613 19.28 -15.76 5.46
CA VAL A 613 19.77 -17.13 5.74
C VAL A 613 20.36 -17.27 7.16
N ASP A 614 20.86 -16.18 7.74
CA ASP A 614 21.33 -16.11 9.13
C ASP A 614 20.21 -16.30 10.15
N LEU A 615 18.98 -15.90 9.78
CA LEU A 615 17.78 -16.19 10.53
C LEU A 615 17.23 -17.59 10.22
N GLY A 616 17.76 -18.32 9.22
CA GLY A 616 17.24 -19.65 8.88
C GLY A 616 15.76 -19.62 8.46
N TYR A 617 15.35 -18.52 7.84
CA TYR A 617 14.02 -18.40 7.24
C TYR A 617 13.89 -19.37 6.07
N VAL A 618 12.72 -20.01 5.99
CA VAL A 618 12.33 -20.88 4.89
C VAL A 618 10.88 -20.57 4.57
N PRO A 619 10.51 -20.43 3.27
CA PRO A 619 9.12 -20.19 2.89
C PRO A 619 8.16 -21.24 3.44
N PRO A 620 6.89 -20.89 3.70
CA PRO A 620 5.88 -21.87 4.10
C PRO A 620 5.65 -22.97 3.04
N PRO A 621 5.11 -24.13 3.44
CA PRO A 621 4.82 -25.21 2.51
C PRO A 621 3.91 -24.76 1.36
N GLY A 622 4.35 -25.00 0.12
CA GLY A 622 3.59 -24.66 -1.10
C GLY A 622 3.82 -23.24 -1.62
N VAL A 623 4.46 -22.38 -0.83
CA VAL A 623 4.91 -21.05 -1.23
C VAL A 623 6.27 -21.18 -1.91
N ILE A 624 6.43 -20.53 -3.05
CA ILE A 624 7.66 -20.58 -3.85
C ILE A 624 8.12 -19.17 -4.17
N GLU A 625 9.44 -18.96 -4.12
CA GLU A 625 10.05 -17.74 -4.63
C GLU A 625 9.70 -17.56 -6.10
N GLY A 626 9.01 -16.47 -6.42
CA GLY A 626 8.46 -16.24 -7.73
C GLY A 626 8.10 -14.79 -7.97
N ALA A 627 7.64 -14.50 -9.19
CA ALA A 627 7.08 -13.20 -9.49
C ALA A 627 5.55 -13.20 -9.31
N ASP A 628 5.02 -12.08 -8.81
CA ASP A 628 3.58 -11.89 -8.62
C ASP A 628 2.79 -11.91 -9.93
N ARG A 629 3.45 -11.57 -11.05
CA ARG A 629 2.84 -11.56 -12.37
C ARG A 629 3.27 -12.73 -13.23
N LYS A 630 2.32 -13.29 -13.97
CA LYS A 630 2.54 -14.43 -14.89
C LYS A 630 3.43 -14.07 -16.09
N ASP A 631 3.54 -12.80 -16.44
CA ASP A 631 4.33 -12.30 -17.57
C ASP A 631 5.75 -11.87 -17.18
N ALA A 632 6.13 -11.91 -15.90
CA ALA A 632 7.43 -11.47 -15.42
C ALA A 632 8.61 -12.22 -16.06
N GLY A 633 8.44 -13.49 -16.44
CA GLY A 633 9.46 -14.26 -17.17
C GLY A 633 9.77 -13.73 -18.58
N GLN A 634 8.95 -12.81 -19.10
CA GLN A 634 9.19 -12.10 -20.36
C GLN A 634 9.81 -10.71 -20.15
N ASP A 635 10.05 -10.29 -18.91
CA ASP A 635 10.68 -9.00 -18.62
C ASP A 635 12.12 -8.98 -19.14
N ALA A 636 12.41 -7.96 -19.94
CA ALA A 636 13.71 -7.72 -20.53
C ALA A 636 14.74 -7.22 -19.50
N GLN A 637 14.30 -6.62 -18.39
CA GLN A 637 15.18 -6.11 -17.33
C GLN A 637 15.42 -7.12 -16.20
N GLY A 638 14.59 -8.17 -16.13
CA GLY A 638 14.61 -9.14 -15.05
C GLY A 638 14.07 -8.59 -13.73
N THR A 639 13.34 -9.41 -13.00
CA THR A 639 12.78 -9.08 -11.68
C THR A 639 13.46 -9.93 -10.62
N GLN A 640 13.91 -9.30 -9.54
CA GLN A 640 14.41 -10.06 -8.40
C GLN A 640 13.25 -10.80 -7.74
N ALA A 641 13.41 -12.11 -7.54
CA ALA A 641 12.50 -12.92 -6.73
C ALA A 641 13.08 -13.02 -5.33
N ASN A 642 12.24 -12.78 -4.33
CA ASN A 642 12.61 -12.88 -2.94
C ASN A 642 11.33 -13.02 -2.12
N GLU A 643 11.07 -14.21 -1.59
CA GLU A 643 9.89 -14.45 -0.77
C GLU A 643 10.07 -13.84 0.62
N LYS A 644 9.00 -13.23 1.14
CA LYS A 644 9.03 -12.48 2.39
C LYS A 644 7.89 -12.87 3.32
N SER A 645 8.11 -12.68 4.61
CA SER A 645 7.07 -12.75 5.64
C SER A 645 7.16 -11.56 6.58
N LEU A 646 6.05 -11.21 7.22
CA LEU A 646 6.06 -10.27 8.33
C LEU A 646 6.80 -10.90 9.52
N ARG A 647 7.70 -10.12 10.14
CA ARG A 647 8.41 -10.46 11.37
C ARG A 647 8.04 -9.45 12.45
N ILE A 648 7.39 -9.94 13.51
CA ILE A 648 7.09 -9.18 14.72
C ILE A 648 8.05 -9.66 15.80
N LEU A 649 8.90 -8.75 16.28
CA LEU A 649 9.82 -8.98 17.39
C LEU A 649 9.43 -8.04 18.53
N ALA A 650 9.40 -8.54 19.76
CA ALA A 650 9.28 -7.69 20.92
C ALA A 650 10.09 -8.20 22.09
N ASP A 651 10.41 -7.30 23.01
CA ASP A 651 11.02 -7.61 24.30
C ASP A 651 10.15 -7.12 25.47
N SER A 652 10.55 -7.52 26.68
CA SER A 652 9.88 -7.14 27.92
C SER A 652 8.37 -7.44 27.99
N VAL A 653 7.88 -8.40 27.19
CA VAL A 653 6.45 -8.76 27.15
C VAL A 653 6.08 -9.58 28.39
N ASP A 654 5.26 -9.02 29.28
CA ASP A 654 4.73 -9.68 30.47
C ASP A 654 3.39 -10.39 30.21
N VAL A 655 2.95 -11.18 31.19
CA VAL A 655 1.76 -12.03 31.05
C VAL A 655 0.51 -11.17 30.91
N GLY A 656 -0.30 -11.43 29.89
CA GLY A 656 -1.47 -10.63 29.53
C GLY A 656 -1.14 -9.46 28.60
N GLU A 657 0.10 -9.32 28.15
CA GLU A 657 0.55 -8.29 27.21
C GLU A 657 0.80 -8.89 25.82
N ARG A 658 0.75 -8.03 24.81
CA ARG A 658 0.91 -8.42 23.41
C ARG A 658 1.84 -7.53 22.63
N ALA A 659 2.47 -8.12 21.62
CA ALA A 659 3.07 -7.42 20.49
C ALA A 659 2.17 -7.62 19.28
N GLU A 660 1.83 -6.54 18.57
CA GLU A 660 0.86 -6.57 17.47
C GLU A 660 1.31 -5.64 16.35
N ALA A 661 1.17 -6.10 15.11
CA ALA A 661 1.26 -5.25 13.93
C ALA A 661 -0.03 -5.38 13.11
N TYR A 662 -0.38 -4.33 12.36
CA TYR A 662 -1.60 -4.28 11.58
C TYR A 662 -1.37 -3.63 10.22
N LEU A 663 -2.17 -4.06 9.25
CA LEU A 663 -2.33 -3.43 7.96
C LEU A 663 -3.75 -2.87 7.86
N ARG A 664 -3.84 -1.56 7.65
CA ARG A 664 -5.09 -0.91 7.30
C ARG A 664 -5.21 -0.84 5.77
N PHE A 665 -6.32 -1.33 5.23
CA PHE A 665 -6.50 -1.37 3.77
C PHE A 665 -6.49 0.04 3.16
N PRO A 666 -5.52 0.39 2.31
CA PRO A 666 -5.43 1.73 1.70
C PRO A 666 -6.63 2.06 0.80
N SER A 667 -7.22 1.04 0.18
CA SER A 667 -8.42 1.11 -0.67
C SER A 667 -9.72 1.31 0.11
N GLY A 668 -9.65 1.45 1.44
CA GLY A 668 -10.81 1.53 2.31
C GLY A 668 -11.39 0.15 2.66
N THR A 669 -12.64 0.12 3.12
CA THR A 669 -13.29 -1.11 3.60
C THR A 669 -13.34 -2.19 2.53
N GLN A 670 -12.91 -3.41 2.88
CA GLN A 670 -12.94 -4.59 2.02
C GLN A 670 -14.01 -5.58 2.49
N SER A 671 -14.66 -6.27 1.54
CA SER A 671 -15.68 -7.26 1.85
C SER A 671 -15.11 -8.68 1.77
N MET A 672 -15.22 -9.42 2.87
CA MET A 672 -14.79 -10.81 3.00
C MET A 672 -15.91 -11.81 2.69
N LEU A 673 -17.14 -11.33 2.44
CA LEU A 673 -18.34 -12.16 2.24
C LEU A 673 -18.29 -13.07 1.00
N LYS A 674 -17.34 -12.85 0.08
CA LYS A 674 -17.12 -13.71 -1.08
C LYS A 674 -16.49 -15.06 -0.71
N TYR A 675 -16.02 -15.23 0.52
CA TYR A 675 -15.25 -16.37 1.00
C TYR A 675 -15.79 -16.86 2.35
N ARG A 676 -15.46 -18.10 2.72
CA ARG A 676 -15.88 -18.69 4.01
C ARG A 676 -14.75 -18.76 5.03
N GLU A 677 -13.51 -18.79 4.55
CA GLU A 677 -12.34 -19.02 5.40
C GLU A 677 -11.29 -17.93 5.18
N LEU A 678 -10.57 -17.61 6.26
CA LEU A 678 -9.29 -16.93 6.22
C LEU A 678 -8.21 -17.97 6.54
N ARG A 679 -7.16 -18.00 5.73
CA ARG A 679 -5.98 -18.85 5.91
C ARG A 679 -4.72 -18.02 5.95
N LEU A 680 -3.76 -18.47 6.74
CA LEU A 680 -2.46 -17.83 6.89
C LEU A 680 -1.46 -18.79 7.53
N TRP A 681 -0.18 -18.46 7.39
CA TRP A 681 0.90 -19.18 8.03
C TRP A 681 1.44 -18.39 9.22
N MET A 682 1.75 -19.09 10.31
CA MET A 682 2.33 -18.51 11.51
C MET A 682 3.42 -19.43 12.04
N ARG A 683 4.60 -18.85 12.32
CA ARG A 683 5.72 -19.59 12.89
C ARG A 683 6.38 -18.77 13.98
N GLY A 684 6.47 -19.36 15.18
CA GLY A 684 7.19 -18.76 16.29
C GLY A 684 8.69 -18.91 16.13
N ARG A 685 9.46 -18.06 16.83
CA ARG A 685 10.90 -18.27 17.06
C ARG A 685 11.23 -17.96 18.51
N GLY A 686 12.18 -18.69 19.08
CA GLY A 686 12.60 -18.55 20.47
C GLY A 686 11.84 -19.45 21.44
N GLU A 687 12.05 -19.25 22.74
CA GLU A 687 11.41 -20.02 23.80
C GLU A 687 9.94 -19.59 24.01
N GLY A 688 9.16 -20.38 24.75
CA GLY A 688 7.78 -20.05 25.14
C GLY A 688 6.69 -20.65 24.25
N TRP A 689 6.94 -20.83 22.95
CA TRP A 689 5.98 -21.41 22.00
C TRP A 689 5.61 -22.87 22.32
N GLU A 690 6.60 -23.76 22.49
CA GLU A 690 6.35 -25.20 22.67
C GLU A 690 5.77 -25.55 24.06
N ASN A 691 5.91 -24.64 25.03
CA ASN A 691 5.43 -24.82 26.40
C ASN A 691 4.06 -24.16 26.64
N GLY A 692 3.47 -23.50 25.63
CA GLY A 692 2.20 -22.78 25.73
C GLY A 692 2.28 -21.47 26.52
N ASP A 693 3.46 -20.85 26.61
CA ASP A 693 3.62 -19.52 27.22
C ASP A 693 3.14 -18.40 26.29
N LEU A 694 3.26 -18.64 24.98
CA LEU A 694 2.93 -17.70 23.90
C LEU A 694 1.85 -18.27 23.00
N GLU A 695 0.89 -17.42 22.64
CA GLU A 695 -0.13 -17.70 21.64
C GLU A 695 -0.04 -16.68 20.50
N ALA A 696 -0.15 -17.16 19.27
CA ALA A 696 -0.25 -16.29 18.10
C ALA A 696 -1.72 -15.98 17.83
N PHE A 697 -2.02 -14.80 17.30
CA PHE A 697 -3.37 -14.43 16.94
C PHE A 697 -3.44 -13.65 15.62
N VAL A 698 -4.64 -13.66 15.02
CA VAL A 698 -5.03 -12.82 13.90
C VAL A 698 -6.34 -12.12 14.22
N LYS A 699 -6.49 -10.88 13.73
CA LYS A 699 -7.72 -10.10 13.83
C LYS A 699 -8.18 -9.57 12.48
N LEU A 700 -9.49 -9.56 12.27
CA LEU A 700 -10.14 -8.76 11.22
C LEU A 700 -11.04 -7.73 11.91
N GLY A 701 -10.78 -6.45 11.70
CA GLY A 701 -11.41 -5.39 12.49
C GLY A 701 -11.81 -4.16 11.70
N SER A 702 -12.57 -3.32 12.38
CA SER A 702 -12.86 -1.95 11.93
C SER A 702 -11.92 -0.93 12.60
N ASP A 703 -11.31 -1.30 13.75
CA ASP A 703 -10.30 -0.58 14.52
C ASP A 703 -9.71 -1.48 15.65
N GLU A 704 -8.82 -0.91 16.47
CA GLU A 704 -8.12 -1.60 17.56
C GLU A 704 -9.01 -2.05 18.74
N ASN A 705 -10.29 -1.68 18.74
CA ASN A 705 -11.26 -2.03 19.79
C ASN A 705 -12.46 -2.83 19.27
N ASN A 706 -12.62 -2.96 17.96
CA ASN A 706 -13.78 -3.58 17.32
C ASN A 706 -13.31 -4.58 16.27
N PHE A 707 -13.21 -5.85 16.66
CA PHE A 707 -12.58 -6.87 15.84
C PHE A 707 -13.12 -8.28 16.08
N TYR A 708 -13.01 -9.07 15.03
CA TYR A 708 -12.97 -10.52 15.05
C TYR A 708 -11.58 -10.97 15.45
N TYR A 709 -11.46 -11.93 16.36
CA TYR A 709 -10.19 -12.42 16.91
C TYR A 709 -10.16 -13.94 16.80
N TYR A 710 -9.02 -14.46 16.36
CA TYR A 710 -8.71 -15.88 16.38
C TYR A 710 -7.31 -16.09 16.94
N GLN A 711 -7.17 -16.98 17.92
CA GLN A 711 -5.88 -17.36 18.50
C GLN A 711 -5.55 -18.83 18.28
N THR A 712 -4.27 -19.12 18.18
CA THR A 712 -3.74 -20.47 17.97
C THR A 712 -2.33 -20.63 18.54
N ASN A 713 -1.92 -21.87 18.74
CA ASN A 713 -0.54 -22.20 19.06
C ASN A 713 0.30 -22.19 17.77
N SER A 714 1.50 -21.61 17.84
CA SER A 714 2.51 -21.69 16.78
C SER A 714 3.70 -22.50 17.23
N ARG A 715 4.47 -23.03 16.27
CA ARG A 715 5.65 -23.85 16.52
C ARG A 715 6.91 -23.15 16.07
N THR A 716 8.04 -23.54 16.63
CA THR A 716 9.35 -22.98 16.29
C THR A 716 10.03 -23.67 15.11
N THR A 717 9.72 -24.95 14.93
CA THR A 717 10.40 -25.84 14.00
C THR A 717 9.70 -25.99 12.65
N THR A 718 8.44 -25.58 12.54
CA THR A 718 7.62 -25.72 11.32
C THR A 718 6.55 -24.63 11.26
N TRP A 719 6.09 -24.33 10.04
CA TRP A 719 4.90 -23.51 9.77
C TRP A 719 3.59 -24.29 9.99
N GLU A 720 3.66 -25.62 10.11
CA GLU A 720 2.47 -26.45 10.26
C GLU A 720 1.94 -26.50 11.72
N PRO A 721 0.61 -26.58 11.91
CA PRO A 721 -0.43 -26.57 10.87
C PRO A 721 -0.70 -25.17 10.31
N GLU A 722 -1.21 -25.12 9.08
CA GLU A 722 -1.79 -23.88 8.54
C GLU A 722 -2.91 -23.37 9.44
N VAL A 723 -2.96 -22.06 9.65
CA VAL A 723 -4.05 -21.44 10.40
C VAL A 723 -5.26 -21.31 9.48
N VAL A 724 -6.40 -21.87 9.91
CA VAL A 724 -7.67 -21.82 9.17
C VAL A 724 -8.76 -21.27 10.09
N VAL A 725 -9.32 -20.13 9.70
CA VAL A 725 -10.33 -19.40 10.47
C VAL A 725 -11.66 -19.43 9.72
N ASP A 726 -12.69 -19.97 10.35
CA ASP A 726 -14.06 -20.06 9.81
C ASP A 726 -14.86 -18.78 10.12
N PHE A 727 -15.31 -18.10 9.07
CA PHE A 727 -16.12 -16.88 9.19
C PHE A 727 -17.54 -17.13 9.69
N GLU A 728 -18.07 -18.36 9.61
CA GLU A 728 -19.38 -18.67 10.20
C GLU A 728 -19.34 -18.60 11.72
N GLU A 729 -18.26 -19.07 12.35
CA GLU A 729 -18.13 -19.02 13.80
C GLU A 729 -18.00 -17.57 14.31
N TRP A 730 -17.23 -16.74 13.61
CA TRP A 730 -17.18 -15.30 13.88
C TRP A 730 -18.53 -14.61 13.72
N ARG A 731 -19.29 -14.93 12.67
CA ARG A 731 -20.65 -14.38 12.49
C ARG A 731 -21.60 -14.81 13.59
N ARG A 732 -21.56 -16.08 14.01
CA ARG A 732 -22.37 -16.60 15.11
C ARG A 732 -22.09 -15.83 16.41
N LEU A 733 -20.82 -15.67 16.76
CA LEU A 733 -20.40 -14.90 17.94
C LEU A 733 -20.77 -13.42 17.84
N ARG A 734 -20.69 -12.83 16.64
CA ARG A 734 -21.14 -11.45 16.42
C ARG A 734 -22.64 -11.28 16.60
N SER A 735 -23.44 -12.24 16.14
CA SER A 735 -24.89 -12.30 16.37
C SER A 735 -25.20 -12.40 17.87
N ASP A 736 -24.45 -13.22 18.62
CA ASP A 736 -24.61 -13.32 20.09
C ASP A 736 -24.39 -11.97 20.77
N VAL A 737 -23.33 -11.24 20.39
CA VAL A 737 -23.07 -9.87 20.90
C VAL A 737 -24.21 -8.92 20.55
N GLU A 738 -24.71 -8.96 19.31
CA GLU A 738 -25.81 -8.10 18.86
C GLU A 738 -27.09 -8.35 19.64
N VAL A 739 -27.46 -9.62 19.84
CA VAL A 739 -28.68 -10.00 20.57
C VAL A 739 -28.61 -9.54 22.04
N ARG A 740 -27.46 -9.70 22.71
CA ARG A 740 -27.27 -9.22 24.09
C ARG A 740 -27.43 -7.70 24.19
N TRP A 741 -26.82 -6.97 23.25
CA TRP A 741 -26.95 -5.52 23.19
C TRP A 741 -28.40 -5.09 22.96
N LEU A 742 -29.11 -5.72 22.03
CA LEU A 742 -30.52 -5.43 21.74
C LEU A 742 -31.45 -5.76 22.92
N ARG A 743 -31.08 -6.70 23.79
CA ARG A 743 -31.78 -7.01 25.04
C ARG A 743 -31.47 -6.03 26.18
N GLY A 744 -30.55 -5.09 25.98
CA GLY A 744 -30.13 -4.13 26.99
C GLY A 744 -29.24 -4.74 28.08
N GLU A 745 -28.57 -5.86 27.79
CA GLU A 745 -27.60 -6.46 28.70
C GLU A 745 -26.37 -5.55 28.83
N ALA A 746 -25.76 -5.53 30.02
CA ALA A 746 -24.51 -4.81 30.24
C ALA A 746 -23.35 -5.51 29.51
N PRO A 747 -22.26 -4.78 29.19
CA PRO A 747 -21.05 -5.37 28.63
C PRO A 747 -20.58 -6.58 29.45
N SER A 748 -20.40 -7.73 28.80
CA SER A 748 -20.01 -8.99 29.43
C SER A 748 -18.55 -8.99 29.91
N GLY A 749 -17.72 -8.13 29.31
CA GLY A 749 -16.32 -7.95 29.64
C GLY A 749 -15.46 -9.20 29.47
N ALA A 750 -14.23 -9.14 29.99
CA ALA A 750 -13.29 -10.27 30.03
C ALA A 750 -13.79 -11.47 30.85
N ALA A 751 -14.77 -11.29 31.75
CA ALA A 751 -15.22 -12.32 32.68
C ALA A 751 -15.83 -13.55 31.98
N ALA A 752 -16.39 -13.38 30.77
CA ALA A 752 -16.98 -14.47 30.00
C ALA A 752 -15.95 -15.34 29.28
N CYS A 753 -14.84 -14.76 28.84
CA CYS A 753 -13.88 -15.40 27.93
C CYS A 753 -12.45 -15.47 28.48
N GLY A 754 -12.20 -14.93 29.67
CA GLY A 754 -10.85 -14.79 30.25
C GLY A 754 -9.97 -13.74 29.55
N LEU A 755 -10.40 -13.21 28.41
CA LEU A 755 -9.70 -12.27 27.55
C LEU A 755 -10.65 -11.13 27.12
N GLY A 756 -10.15 -9.90 27.02
CA GLY A 756 -10.90 -8.72 26.55
C GLY A 756 -10.90 -7.53 27.50
N ASP A 757 -11.52 -6.43 27.09
CA ASP A 757 -11.77 -5.27 27.95
C ASP A 757 -12.99 -5.54 28.84
N SER A 758 -12.91 -5.20 30.13
CA SER A 758 -14.02 -5.34 31.09
C SER A 758 -15.23 -4.46 30.75
N THR A 759 -15.04 -3.43 29.93
CA THR A 759 -16.08 -2.48 29.49
C THR A 759 -16.68 -2.80 28.12
N ALA A 760 -16.20 -3.84 27.44
CA ALA A 760 -16.65 -4.23 26.11
C ALA A 760 -17.63 -5.41 26.12
N PHE A 761 -18.37 -5.56 25.03
CA PHE A 761 -19.11 -6.78 24.74
C PHE A 761 -18.16 -7.80 24.13
N VAL A 762 -18.06 -8.96 24.77
CA VAL A 762 -17.18 -10.05 24.35
C VAL A 762 -17.98 -11.35 24.27
N ALA A 763 -17.83 -12.07 23.16
CA ALA A 763 -18.32 -13.43 22.98
C ALA A 763 -17.19 -14.31 22.43
N CYS A 764 -17.10 -15.54 22.92
CA CYS A 764 -16.12 -16.52 22.49
C CYS A 764 -16.76 -17.90 22.32
N ASP A 765 -16.09 -18.77 21.59
CA ASP A 765 -16.49 -20.16 21.48
C ASP A 765 -16.11 -20.97 22.74
N ALA A 766 -16.49 -22.24 22.78
CA ALA A 766 -16.22 -23.10 23.93
C ALA A 766 -14.72 -23.40 24.13
N THR A 767 -13.91 -23.31 23.07
CA THR A 767 -12.46 -23.54 23.16
C THR A 767 -11.69 -22.27 23.57
N GLY A 768 -12.28 -21.09 23.38
CA GLY A 768 -11.62 -19.80 23.57
C GLY A 768 -10.77 -19.36 22.37
N SER A 769 -10.70 -20.15 21.30
CA SER A 769 -9.90 -19.85 20.11
C SER A 769 -10.55 -18.76 19.26
N TYR A 770 -11.88 -18.71 19.20
CA TYR A 770 -12.63 -17.67 18.49
C TYR A 770 -13.18 -16.66 19.49
N LEU A 771 -13.04 -15.37 19.17
CA LEU A 771 -13.58 -14.29 19.98
C LEU A 771 -14.06 -13.13 19.10
N VAL A 772 -15.10 -12.44 19.55
CA VAL A 772 -15.56 -11.16 18.99
C VAL A 772 -15.53 -10.12 20.10
N HIS A 773 -14.78 -9.05 19.88
CA HIS A 773 -14.63 -7.94 20.81
C HIS A 773 -15.28 -6.68 20.21
N VAL A 774 -16.26 -6.11 20.92
CA VAL A 774 -16.96 -4.90 20.48
C VAL A 774 -17.06 -3.94 21.65
N ARG A 775 -16.36 -2.80 21.56
CA ARG A 775 -16.36 -1.81 22.64
C ARG A 775 -17.73 -1.16 22.83
N ASP A 776 -18.36 -0.79 21.72
CA ASP A 776 -19.74 -0.30 21.69
C ASP A 776 -20.41 -0.77 20.39
N PRO A 777 -21.39 -1.69 20.45
CA PRO A 777 -22.08 -2.19 19.26
C PRO A 777 -22.78 -1.10 18.44
N GLY A 778 -23.11 0.05 19.06
CA GLY A 778 -23.66 1.21 18.36
C GLY A 778 -22.61 2.03 17.59
N ILE A 779 -21.32 1.81 17.84
CA ILE A 779 -20.20 2.58 17.28
C ILE A 779 -19.24 1.65 16.55
N ASN A 780 -19.44 1.51 15.24
CA ASN A 780 -18.52 0.86 14.30
C ASN A 780 -18.16 -0.60 14.70
N PRO A 781 -19.13 -1.48 14.95
CA PRO A 781 -18.83 -2.87 15.27
C PRO A 781 -18.06 -3.56 14.13
N PRO A 782 -17.29 -4.62 14.44
CA PRO A 782 -16.62 -5.39 13.40
C PRO A 782 -17.65 -5.97 12.42
N ASN A 783 -17.27 -6.00 11.14
CA ASN A 783 -18.15 -6.36 10.04
C ASN A 783 -17.35 -6.95 8.87
N LEU A 784 -17.51 -8.24 8.60
CA LEU A 784 -16.87 -8.94 7.48
C LEU A 784 -17.30 -8.37 6.11
N ALA A 785 -18.43 -7.67 6.01
CA ALA A 785 -18.82 -6.96 4.80
C ALA A 785 -17.99 -5.69 4.53
N ALA A 786 -17.29 -5.17 5.55
CA ALA A 786 -16.61 -3.89 5.52
C ALA A 786 -15.40 -3.85 6.48
N VAL A 787 -14.49 -4.82 6.36
CA VAL A 787 -13.26 -4.90 7.16
C VAL A 787 -12.33 -3.75 6.78
N GLN A 788 -11.74 -3.07 7.78
CA GLN A 788 -10.84 -1.92 7.55
C GLN A 788 -9.38 -2.27 7.82
N GLU A 789 -9.13 -3.15 8.78
CA GLU A 789 -7.79 -3.58 9.13
C GLU A 789 -7.73 -5.08 9.38
N VAL A 790 -6.57 -5.65 9.05
CA VAL A 790 -6.13 -6.97 9.48
C VAL A 790 -4.95 -6.77 10.41
N SER A 791 -4.88 -7.54 11.50
CA SER A 791 -3.72 -7.52 12.40
C SER A 791 -3.31 -8.91 12.82
N ALA A 792 -2.05 -9.04 13.22
CA ALA A 792 -1.48 -10.28 13.72
C ALA A 792 -0.51 -9.96 14.84
N GLY A 793 -0.28 -10.92 15.74
CA GLY A 793 0.60 -10.69 16.87
C GLY A 793 0.76 -11.88 17.79
N VAL A 794 1.49 -11.63 18.87
CA VAL A 794 1.78 -12.60 19.94
C VAL A 794 1.18 -12.07 21.22
N LEU A 795 0.43 -12.92 21.92
CA LEU A 795 -0.05 -12.69 23.27
C LEU A 795 0.69 -13.63 24.22
N ARG A 796 1.20 -13.11 25.33
CA ARG A 796 1.79 -13.94 26.37
C ARG A 796 0.72 -14.36 27.38
N VAL A 797 0.50 -15.67 27.49
CA VAL A 797 -0.58 -16.26 28.32
C VAL A 797 -0.06 -17.09 29.49
N GLY A 798 1.14 -17.65 29.39
CA GLY A 798 1.68 -18.54 30.43
C GLY A 798 2.32 -17.81 31.60
N LEU A 799 2.30 -18.46 32.77
CA LEU A 799 2.96 -18.00 34.01
C LEU A 799 4.30 -18.72 34.25
N THR A 800 4.68 -19.63 33.35
CA THR A 800 5.75 -20.62 33.57
C THR A 800 7.02 -20.29 32.79
N GLY A 801 6.96 -19.45 31.76
CA GLY A 801 8.13 -19.00 31.00
C GLY A 801 8.90 -17.87 31.70
N THR A 802 10.23 -17.86 31.55
CA THR A 802 11.10 -16.74 31.97
C THR A 802 11.45 -15.81 30.82
N THR A 803 11.17 -16.19 29.57
CA THR A 803 11.47 -15.34 28.42
C THR A 803 10.48 -14.18 28.33
N LYS A 804 11.02 -12.97 28.19
CA LYS A 804 10.24 -11.77 27.88
C LYS A 804 10.38 -11.32 26.42
N SER A 805 11.21 -12.02 25.65
CA SER A 805 11.37 -11.75 24.22
C SER A 805 10.55 -12.74 23.41
N VAL A 806 9.82 -12.21 22.43
CA VAL A 806 8.90 -12.95 21.56
C VAL A 806 9.20 -12.61 20.12
N GLU A 807 9.15 -13.63 19.26
CA GLU A 807 9.30 -13.44 17.82
C GLU A 807 8.30 -14.32 17.07
N LEU A 808 7.55 -13.71 16.14
CA LEU A 808 6.55 -14.36 15.29
C LEU A 808 6.75 -13.95 13.84
N TRP A 809 6.72 -14.95 12.96
CA TRP A 809 6.65 -14.77 11.52
C TRP A 809 5.25 -15.09 11.02
N VAL A 810 4.71 -14.25 10.14
CA VAL A 810 3.37 -14.39 9.56
C VAL A 810 3.47 -14.27 8.04
N ASP A 811 2.82 -15.18 7.33
CA ASP A 811 2.88 -15.23 5.88
C ASP A 811 1.53 -15.55 5.22
N ASP A 812 1.41 -15.13 3.95
CA ASP A 812 0.37 -15.54 3.00
C ASP A 812 -1.06 -15.50 3.57
N ILE A 813 -1.50 -14.31 3.98
CA ILE A 813 -2.86 -14.09 4.48
C ILE A 813 -3.83 -14.07 3.30
N ARG A 814 -4.66 -15.11 3.19
CA ARG A 814 -5.55 -15.32 2.05
C ARG A 814 -6.94 -15.80 2.45
N LEU A 815 -7.90 -15.51 1.59
CA LEU A 815 -9.28 -15.93 1.73
C LEU A 815 -9.52 -17.16 0.86
N THR A 816 -10.18 -18.18 1.40
CA THR A 816 -10.46 -19.44 0.69
C THR A 816 -11.93 -19.84 0.79
N GLU A 817 -12.29 -20.92 0.08
CA GLU A 817 -13.66 -21.45 0.02
C GLU A 817 -14.68 -20.44 -0.52
N PRO A 818 -14.57 -20.02 -1.80
CA PRO A 818 -15.44 -19.01 -2.39
C PRO A 818 -16.92 -19.39 -2.34
N VAL A 819 -17.77 -18.40 -2.06
CA VAL A 819 -19.22 -18.55 -1.91
C VAL A 819 -19.89 -18.52 -3.29
N ASN A 820 -20.30 -19.71 -3.76
CA ASN A 820 -20.87 -19.93 -5.09
C ASN A 820 -22.37 -20.27 -5.04
N GLU A 821 -23.16 -19.44 -4.36
CA GLU A 821 -24.59 -19.68 -4.15
C GLU A 821 -25.44 -19.35 -5.37
N VAL A 822 -26.44 -20.20 -5.64
CA VAL A 822 -27.35 -20.02 -6.77
C VAL A 822 -28.45 -19.03 -6.40
N GLY A 823 -28.58 -17.98 -7.20
CA GLY A 823 -29.69 -17.04 -7.14
C GLY A 823 -30.79 -17.37 -8.14
N THR A 824 -32.03 -17.04 -7.80
CA THR A 824 -33.19 -17.22 -8.69
C THR A 824 -34.05 -15.96 -8.76
N ALA A 825 -34.62 -15.69 -9.93
CA ALA A 825 -35.64 -14.68 -10.16
C ALA A 825 -36.83 -15.27 -10.93
N LEU A 826 -38.02 -14.80 -10.60
CA LEU A 826 -39.28 -15.19 -11.23
C LEU A 826 -40.08 -13.91 -11.50
N ALA A 827 -40.54 -13.74 -12.74
CA ALA A 827 -41.51 -12.73 -13.11
C ALA A 827 -42.69 -13.41 -13.81
N LEU A 828 -43.90 -13.04 -13.42
CA LEU A 828 -45.15 -13.50 -14.00
C LEU A 828 -45.98 -12.26 -14.32
N ASP A 829 -46.42 -12.12 -15.55
CA ASP A 829 -47.41 -11.13 -15.98
C ASP A 829 -48.57 -11.86 -16.64
N ALA A 830 -49.78 -11.59 -16.19
CA ALA A 830 -50.99 -12.15 -16.76
C ALA A 830 -52.00 -11.04 -17.02
N ARG A 831 -52.42 -10.91 -18.27
CA ARG A 831 -53.41 -9.93 -18.71
C ARG A 831 -54.61 -10.64 -19.34
N LEU A 832 -55.76 -10.51 -18.69
CA LEU A 832 -57.04 -10.93 -19.23
C LEU A 832 -57.79 -9.70 -19.77
N GLY A 833 -57.82 -9.55 -21.09
CA GLY A 833 -58.78 -8.69 -21.77
C GLY A 833 -60.13 -9.40 -21.85
N ALA A 834 -61.09 -9.00 -21.02
CA ALA A 834 -62.41 -9.60 -20.92
C ALA A 834 -63.36 -9.00 -21.98
N ALA A 835 -63.01 -9.19 -23.26
CA ALA A 835 -63.68 -8.56 -24.40
C ALA A 835 -63.68 -7.02 -24.29
N ASP A 836 -64.84 -6.37 -24.44
CA ASP A 836 -65.05 -4.93 -24.25
C ASP A 836 -65.74 -4.60 -22.91
N VAL A 837 -65.69 -5.53 -21.95
CA VAL A 837 -66.26 -5.41 -20.59
C VAL A 837 -65.23 -4.94 -19.57
N GLY A 838 -63.96 -5.27 -19.76
CA GLY A 838 -62.90 -4.86 -18.84
C GLY A 838 -61.58 -5.57 -19.07
N ASP A 839 -60.57 -5.20 -18.29
CA ASP A 839 -59.28 -5.90 -18.24
C ASP A 839 -58.84 -6.17 -16.80
N VAL A 840 -58.21 -7.32 -16.58
CA VAL A 840 -57.54 -7.66 -15.33
C VAL A 840 -56.08 -7.95 -15.64
N ARG A 841 -55.19 -7.29 -14.91
CA ARG A 841 -53.73 -7.41 -15.00
C ARG A 841 -53.20 -7.88 -13.66
N VAL A 842 -52.39 -8.93 -13.66
CA VAL A 842 -51.72 -9.47 -12.48
C VAL A 842 -50.24 -9.59 -12.79
N GLY A 843 -49.42 -8.79 -12.12
CA GLY A 843 -47.97 -8.87 -12.16
C GLY A 843 -47.42 -9.39 -10.84
N PHE A 844 -46.55 -10.40 -10.88
CA PHE A 844 -45.83 -10.91 -9.72
C PHE A 844 -44.34 -11.03 -10.03
N ILE A 845 -43.49 -10.41 -9.21
CA ILE A 845 -42.03 -10.47 -9.34
C ILE A 845 -41.46 -10.94 -8.01
N ARG A 846 -40.63 -11.98 -8.06
CA ARG A 846 -39.80 -12.44 -6.95
C ARG A 846 -38.34 -12.46 -7.39
N ARG A 847 -37.48 -11.71 -6.68
CA ARG A 847 -36.04 -11.73 -6.87
C ARG A 847 -35.36 -12.20 -5.59
N GLY A 848 -34.66 -13.33 -5.63
CA GLY A 848 -33.89 -13.85 -4.50
C GLY A 848 -32.66 -12.99 -4.20
N GLY A 849 -32.23 -12.98 -2.93
CA GLY A 849 -31.08 -12.17 -2.48
C GLY A 849 -29.76 -12.50 -3.16
N GLN A 850 -29.58 -13.75 -3.56
CA GLN A 850 -28.39 -14.24 -4.28
C GLN A 850 -28.47 -14.03 -5.80
N PHE A 851 -29.62 -13.60 -6.35
CA PHE A 851 -29.77 -13.41 -7.79
C PHE A 851 -29.09 -12.12 -8.27
N ARG A 852 -28.11 -12.31 -9.15
CA ARG A 852 -27.30 -11.23 -9.71
C ARG A 852 -27.10 -11.41 -11.21
N GLN A 853 -27.08 -10.28 -11.92
CA GLN A 853 -26.62 -10.26 -13.31
C GLN A 853 -25.09 -10.26 -13.34
N ILE A 854 -24.51 -10.40 -14.53
CA ILE A 854 -23.07 -10.28 -14.72
C ILE A 854 -22.60 -8.91 -14.21
N GLY A 855 -21.50 -8.91 -13.45
CA GLY A 855 -20.92 -7.69 -12.87
C GLY A 855 -21.71 -7.11 -11.69
N GLN A 856 -22.79 -7.73 -11.23
CA GLN A 856 -23.53 -7.30 -10.04
C GLN A 856 -23.13 -8.12 -8.80
N GLU A 857 -23.07 -7.44 -7.66
CA GLU A 857 -22.96 -8.07 -6.35
C GLU A 857 -24.34 -8.52 -5.84
N PRO A 858 -24.41 -9.55 -4.98
CA PRO A 858 -25.67 -10.03 -4.41
C PRO A 858 -26.26 -8.97 -3.47
N THR A 859 -27.59 -8.89 -3.43
CA THR A 859 -28.29 -7.92 -2.57
C THR A 859 -28.54 -8.47 -1.17
N PHE A 860 -28.39 -9.79 -0.98
CA PHE A 860 -28.75 -10.54 0.23
C PHE A 860 -30.18 -10.27 0.73
N ARG A 861 -31.04 -9.80 -0.18
CA ARG A 861 -32.40 -9.37 0.12
C ARG A 861 -33.36 -9.94 -0.91
N THR A 862 -34.22 -10.85 -0.45
CA THR A 862 -35.29 -11.39 -1.28
C THR A 862 -36.45 -10.40 -1.29
N THR A 863 -36.89 -10.03 -2.49
CA THR A 863 -37.99 -9.08 -2.71
C THR A 863 -39.13 -9.78 -3.44
N ASN A 864 -40.37 -9.52 -3.00
CA ASN A 864 -41.58 -9.97 -3.66
C ASN A 864 -42.49 -8.76 -3.92
N GLN A 865 -43.05 -8.67 -5.12
CA GLN A 865 -43.99 -7.62 -5.50
C GLN A 865 -45.16 -8.26 -6.24
N LEU A 866 -46.38 -7.96 -5.81
CA LEU A 866 -47.64 -8.34 -6.46
C LEU A 866 -48.41 -7.07 -6.80
N VAL A 867 -48.79 -6.92 -8.06
CA VAL A 867 -49.62 -5.83 -8.57
C VAL A 867 -50.83 -6.44 -9.25
N ILE A 868 -52.04 -6.04 -8.85
CA ILE A 868 -53.30 -6.45 -9.46
C ILE A 868 -54.02 -5.17 -9.88
N GLY A 869 -54.14 -4.96 -11.19
CA GLY A 869 -54.95 -3.89 -11.76
C GLY A 869 -56.21 -4.47 -12.38
N SER A 870 -57.35 -3.85 -12.17
CA SER A 870 -58.62 -4.23 -12.82
C SER A 870 -59.31 -2.98 -13.32
N ARG A 871 -59.81 -3.02 -14.55
CA ARG A 871 -60.67 -2.01 -15.14
C ARG A 871 -61.96 -2.68 -15.59
N LEU A 872 -63.10 -2.15 -15.17
CA LEU A 872 -64.43 -2.65 -15.52
C LEU A 872 -65.26 -1.52 -16.11
N GLU A 873 -65.88 -1.78 -17.26
CA GLU A 873 -66.81 -0.87 -17.92
C GLU A 873 -68.24 -1.21 -17.44
N LEU A 874 -68.67 -0.57 -16.34
CA LEU A 874 -69.93 -0.93 -15.67
C LEU A 874 -71.17 -0.61 -16.51
N ASP A 875 -71.06 0.30 -17.49
CA ASP A 875 -72.14 0.61 -18.44
C ASP A 875 -72.54 -0.61 -19.30
N ARG A 876 -71.65 -1.60 -19.44
CA ARG A 876 -71.94 -2.85 -20.16
C ARG A 876 -73.00 -3.70 -19.49
N PHE A 877 -73.28 -3.46 -18.21
CA PHE A 877 -74.33 -4.14 -17.44
C PHE A 877 -75.63 -3.34 -17.36
N LEU A 878 -75.65 -2.12 -17.92
CA LEU A 878 -76.82 -1.22 -17.88
C LEU A 878 -77.53 -1.15 -19.24
N PRO A 879 -78.82 -0.75 -19.29
CA PRO A 879 -79.52 -0.54 -20.55
C PRO A 879 -78.89 0.57 -21.40
N GLN A 880 -78.70 0.34 -22.71
CA GLN A 880 -78.07 1.29 -23.63
C GLN A 880 -78.76 2.67 -23.67
N ALA A 881 -80.07 2.72 -23.40
CA ALA A 881 -80.86 3.95 -23.39
C ALA A 881 -80.36 5.01 -22.41
N LEU A 882 -79.58 4.63 -21.39
CA LEU A 882 -79.04 5.56 -20.39
C LEU A 882 -77.84 6.37 -20.90
N GLY A 883 -77.13 5.91 -21.94
CA GLY A 883 -75.99 6.62 -22.54
C GLY A 883 -74.82 6.92 -21.59
N LEU A 884 -74.72 6.22 -20.47
CA LEU A 884 -73.67 6.42 -19.46
C LEU A 884 -72.40 5.64 -19.83
N ALA A 885 -71.23 6.18 -19.51
CA ALA A 885 -69.94 5.48 -19.55
C ALA A 885 -69.36 5.50 -18.12
N VAL A 886 -69.17 4.33 -17.52
CA VAL A 886 -68.78 4.22 -16.11
C VAL A 886 -67.57 3.27 -15.98
N PRO A 887 -66.35 3.76 -16.27
CA PRO A 887 -65.13 3.00 -16.04
C PRO A 887 -64.78 3.00 -14.55
N VAL A 888 -64.64 1.82 -13.97
CA VAL A 888 -64.14 1.63 -12.60
C VAL A 888 -62.78 0.96 -12.66
N THR A 889 -61.77 1.56 -12.03
CA THR A 889 -60.43 0.99 -11.91
C THR A 889 -60.13 0.68 -10.45
N VAL A 890 -59.61 -0.52 -10.19
CA VAL A 890 -59.17 -1.00 -8.87
C VAL A 890 -57.73 -1.46 -8.99
N ASN A 891 -56.85 -0.94 -8.13
CA ASN A 891 -55.41 -1.26 -8.17
C ASN A 891 -54.96 -1.71 -6.79
N TYR A 892 -54.62 -2.98 -6.65
CA TYR A 892 -54.04 -3.55 -5.45
C TYR A 892 -52.55 -3.80 -5.65
N THR A 893 -51.71 -3.33 -4.73
CA THR A 893 -50.26 -3.59 -4.73
C THR A 893 -49.86 -4.14 -3.37
N ARG A 894 -49.05 -5.20 -3.33
CA ARG A 894 -48.40 -5.73 -2.13
C ARG A 894 -46.91 -5.94 -2.39
N ALA A 895 -46.07 -5.49 -1.47
CA ALA A 895 -44.63 -5.68 -1.54
C ALA A 895 -44.10 -6.21 -0.21
N SER A 896 -43.30 -7.27 -0.26
CA SER A 896 -42.64 -7.85 0.91
C SER A 896 -41.15 -8.05 0.68
N THR A 897 -40.38 -7.98 1.77
CA THR A 897 -38.93 -8.10 1.76
C THR A 897 -38.47 -9.01 2.89
N SER A 898 -37.62 -9.99 2.59
CA SER A 898 -36.96 -10.82 3.59
C SER A 898 -35.44 -10.72 3.43
N LEU A 899 -34.75 -10.48 4.54
CA LEU A 899 -33.30 -10.27 4.60
C LEU A 899 -32.61 -11.60 4.91
N GLU A 900 -31.61 -11.95 4.10
CA GLU A 900 -30.68 -13.03 4.40
C GLU A 900 -29.57 -12.50 5.31
N LEU A 901 -28.93 -11.40 4.88
CA LEU A 901 -28.06 -10.57 5.70
C LEU A 901 -28.71 -9.21 5.94
N LEU A 902 -28.46 -8.62 7.11
CA LEU A 902 -28.84 -7.24 7.37
C LEU A 902 -28.04 -6.32 6.43
N SER A 903 -28.70 -5.29 5.91
CA SER A 903 -28.14 -4.47 4.83
C SER A 903 -26.79 -3.83 5.21
N GLY A 904 -25.73 -4.21 4.50
CA GLY A 904 -24.38 -3.67 4.71
C GLY A 904 -23.66 -4.26 5.92
N THR A 905 -24.16 -5.35 6.50
CA THR A 905 -23.50 -6.09 7.57
C THR A 905 -23.35 -7.57 7.20
N ASP A 906 -22.63 -8.29 8.04
CA ASP A 906 -22.41 -9.73 8.00
C ASP A 906 -23.35 -10.53 8.91
N LEU A 907 -24.27 -9.84 9.60
CA LEU A 907 -25.26 -10.44 10.48
C LEU A 907 -26.40 -11.09 9.67
N ARG A 908 -26.72 -12.34 9.98
CA ARG A 908 -27.86 -13.02 9.38
C ARG A 908 -29.16 -12.51 9.98
N GLY A 909 -30.14 -12.22 9.13
CA GLY A 909 -31.45 -11.75 9.58
C GLY A 909 -32.19 -12.79 10.45
N ALA A 910 -31.89 -14.08 10.25
CA ALA A 910 -32.49 -15.18 11.01
C ALA A 910 -31.95 -15.31 12.45
N ASP A 911 -30.78 -14.76 12.75
CA ASP A 911 -30.15 -14.86 14.07
C ASP A 911 -30.63 -13.75 15.03
N LEU A 912 -31.35 -12.75 14.51
CA LEU A 912 -31.80 -11.59 15.28
C LEU A 912 -33.26 -11.73 15.69
N ASP A 913 -33.49 -11.84 17.00
CA ASP A 913 -34.83 -11.87 17.58
C ASP A 913 -35.59 -10.56 17.29
N GLY A 914 -36.84 -10.66 16.81
CA GLY A 914 -37.72 -9.50 16.64
C GLY A 914 -37.43 -8.62 15.42
N LEU A 915 -36.57 -9.07 14.48
CA LEU A 915 -36.33 -8.37 13.23
C LEU A 915 -37.63 -8.22 12.42
N ARG A 916 -37.99 -6.98 12.09
CA ARG A 916 -39.20 -6.71 11.29
C ARG A 916 -38.97 -7.17 9.85
N SER A 917 -39.92 -7.94 9.31
CA SER A 917 -40.00 -8.24 7.88
C SER A 917 -40.97 -7.26 7.23
N PRO A 918 -40.50 -6.26 6.45
CA PRO A 918 -41.39 -5.29 5.82
C PRO A 918 -42.37 -5.98 4.88
N ASP A 919 -43.65 -5.76 5.12
CA ASP A 919 -44.77 -6.15 4.25
C ASP A 919 -45.72 -4.95 4.18
N SER A 920 -46.01 -4.49 2.96
CA SER A 920 -46.83 -3.32 2.70
C SER A 920 -47.86 -3.64 1.63
N TRP A 921 -49.06 -3.09 1.76
CA TRP A 921 -50.10 -3.23 0.76
C TRP A 921 -50.92 -1.94 0.62
N ASN A 922 -51.40 -1.68 -0.59
CA ASN A 922 -52.29 -0.58 -0.95
C ASN A 922 -53.39 -1.14 -1.86
N ALA A 923 -54.63 -0.67 -1.72
CA ALA A 923 -55.81 -1.23 -2.40
C ALA A 923 -56.71 -0.14 -3.00
#